data_AF-A0A367JZI9-F1
#
_entry.id   AF-A0A367JZI9-F1
#
_cell.length_a   1.000
_cell.length_b   1.000
_cell.length_c   1.000
_cell.angle_alpha   90.00
_cell.angle_beta   90.00
_cell.angle_gamma   90.00
#
_symmetry.space_group_name_H-M   'P 1'
#
loop_
_entity.id
_entity.type
_entity.pdbx_description
1 polymer ?
#
loop_
_entity_poly.entity_id
_entity_poly.type
_entity_poly.pdbx_seq_one_letter_code
_entity_poly.pdbx_strand_id
1 'polypeptide(L)'
;MSHIQQLPSYLLDLVLQYVPNQDWAENRLVCLKWYPIITKRLFKKVNITCNSRLEALLRFNATAFPRLVPVGSFIKGIELHYNSRQEETKILYQHFEQLVRSCPQVETLSPDVHNGLNETYSQLLGFIFRQTKPTCSLRLEFNRNTGARAQEIDDMICECLDSTFRPRSTKVHNSLNIIERASSFNSTTFTTTLEKLDNRTQCEVKMHVSYFDKGCRLDQYMKSSPVYVDTLSIDCIYRDSHFPEDIFLFIAKCHRLQKLILCNNNLYSFHGYVYKTIESLHIYDAGVSVGFFRRLPNSCPNLKKMCLTNMNVLHEESDEVDGTIEMPGITLQELSMNMGAKEKWLIDISTYKGCSYFLVKPDKKPNELTLTEADTLNDEISLKNKYHIQCHDILQFELNGYNCLALFVCDTPMPEVKEKYGDYPVMFSTVFGLAATNLGLTLSWDFFDVVDAQEYPSVEDIKNRKYDAIIITGSKYNAHDDVPWILKLVDFVKTVRGLTEYVRLIGICFGHQVIARASGGTTGRNPNGWEVGYVETQLTPLGKEFFDTDKPFLRVNQFHQDHVIKLPPGFRCLAFTEHNTPHHSMISDDKQCITVQGHPEFNKDTVKIMIEKRKELGIVPLEVADKALETLKTHGLNMEDIWLCEKFLQFVLCNQ
;
A
#
# COMPACT_ATOMS: atom_id res chain seq x y z
N MET A 1 32.50 -28.96 27.00
CA MET A 1 31.18 -28.47 27.49
C MET A 1 30.98 -26.96 27.29
N SER A 2 31.67 -26.29 26.35
CA SER A 2 31.59 -24.82 26.14
C SER A 2 31.58 -24.34 24.67
N HIS A 3 31.84 -25.20 23.67
CA HIS A 3 32.05 -24.76 22.27
C HIS A 3 30.81 -24.79 21.37
N ILE A 4 29.72 -25.39 21.80
CA ILE A 4 28.52 -25.55 20.96
C ILE A 4 27.68 -24.27 20.85
N GLN A 5 27.73 -23.39 21.86
CA GLN A 5 27.06 -22.07 21.80
C GLN A 5 27.78 -21.05 20.90
N GLN A 6 28.95 -21.42 20.37
CA GLN A 6 29.75 -20.59 19.47
C GLN A 6 29.56 -20.96 17.99
N LEU A 7 28.68 -21.94 17.69
CA LEU A 7 28.38 -22.30 16.31
C LEU A 7 27.67 -21.12 15.62
N PRO A 8 28.20 -20.65 14.48
CA PRO A 8 27.53 -19.66 13.63
C PRO A 8 26.11 -20.11 13.26
N SER A 9 25.18 -19.16 13.25
CA SER A 9 23.75 -19.39 13.03
C SER A 9 23.44 -20.13 11.73
N TYR A 10 24.27 -19.99 10.68
CA TYR A 10 24.08 -20.69 9.40
C TYR A 10 24.38 -22.21 9.47
N LEU A 11 25.32 -22.66 10.32
CA LEU A 11 25.57 -24.10 10.52
C LEU A 11 24.41 -24.76 11.26
N LEU A 12 23.79 -24.01 12.17
CA LEU A 12 22.56 -24.41 12.84
C LEU A 12 21.38 -24.54 11.84
N ASP A 13 21.29 -23.67 10.84
CA ASP A 13 20.25 -23.78 9.77
C ASP A 13 20.43 -25.04 8.93
N LEU A 14 21.67 -25.36 8.54
CA LEU A 14 21.97 -26.58 7.80
C LEU A 14 21.56 -27.83 8.59
N VAL A 15 21.94 -27.91 9.88
CA VAL A 15 21.57 -29.06 10.72
C VAL A 15 20.05 -29.19 10.86
N LEU A 16 19.33 -28.08 10.97
CA LEU A 16 17.86 -28.07 11.07
C LEU A 16 17.15 -28.47 9.77
N GLN A 17 17.78 -28.25 8.62
CA GLN A 17 17.20 -28.54 7.31
C GLN A 17 17.16 -30.05 6.98
N TYR A 18 18.04 -30.84 7.60
CA TYR A 18 18.21 -32.28 7.28
C TYR A 18 17.69 -33.25 8.33
N VAL A 19 17.15 -32.79 9.47
CA VAL A 19 16.61 -33.67 10.51
C VAL A 19 15.08 -33.68 10.45
N PRO A 20 14.43 -34.85 10.23
CA PRO A 20 12.98 -34.98 10.16
C PRO A 20 12.25 -34.50 11.42
N ASN A 21 11.09 -33.84 11.24
CA ASN A 21 10.27 -33.28 12.33
C ASN A 21 9.87 -34.31 13.41
N GLN A 22 9.76 -35.59 13.05
CA GLN A 22 9.35 -36.67 13.93
C GLN A 22 10.46 -37.08 14.90
N ASP A 23 11.73 -36.97 14.49
CA ASP A 23 12.90 -37.38 15.28
C ASP A 23 13.27 -36.36 16.37
N TRP A 24 12.79 -35.12 16.24
CA TRP A 24 13.02 -34.04 17.21
C TRP A 24 12.17 -34.18 18.48
N ALA A 25 10.94 -34.68 18.35
CA ALA A 25 10.05 -34.90 19.48
C ALA A 25 10.57 -36.00 20.43
N GLU A 26 11.30 -36.97 19.90
CA GLU A 26 11.86 -38.10 20.64
C GLU A 26 13.24 -37.78 21.27
N ASN A 27 14.00 -36.83 20.71
CA ASN A 27 15.35 -36.48 21.18
C ASN A 27 15.39 -35.45 22.32
N ARG A 28 14.87 -35.87 23.48
CA ARG A 28 14.64 -35.05 24.69
C ARG A 28 15.90 -34.40 25.31
N LEU A 29 17.10 -34.93 25.05
CA LEU A 29 18.37 -34.47 25.62
C LEU A 29 19.15 -33.46 24.74
N VAL A 30 19.02 -33.56 23.41
CA VAL A 30 19.60 -32.60 22.45
C VAL A 30 18.86 -31.27 22.53
N CYS A 31 17.54 -31.35 22.72
CA CYS A 31 16.67 -30.21 22.92
C CYS A 31 17.03 -29.37 24.14
N LEU A 32 17.61 -29.89 25.23
CA LEU A 32 17.91 -29.07 26.43
C LEU A 32 19.02 -28.02 26.23
N LYS A 33 19.99 -28.25 25.33
CA LYS A 33 21.12 -27.32 25.08
C LYS A 33 20.91 -26.42 23.86
N TRP A 34 20.17 -26.89 22.86
CA TRP A 34 19.87 -26.14 21.63
C TRP A 34 18.46 -25.52 21.64
N TYR A 35 17.67 -25.83 22.69
CA TYR A 35 16.27 -25.42 22.85
C TYR A 35 16.00 -23.98 22.39
N PRO A 36 16.71 -22.97 22.90
CA PRO A 36 16.31 -21.59 22.64
C PRO A 36 16.55 -21.18 21.18
N ILE A 37 17.54 -21.77 20.51
CA ILE A 37 17.92 -21.43 19.13
C ILE A 37 17.00 -22.16 18.14
N ILE A 38 16.79 -23.45 18.35
CA ILE A 38 15.91 -24.27 17.50
C ILE A 38 14.46 -23.82 17.66
N THR A 39 13.99 -23.66 18.89
CA THR A 39 12.60 -23.29 19.16
C THR A 39 12.28 -21.89 18.62
N LYS A 40 13.23 -20.94 18.67
CA LYS A 40 13.11 -19.62 18.02
C LYS A 40 12.93 -19.68 16.51
N ARG A 41 13.52 -20.66 15.84
CA ARG A 41 13.46 -20.79 14.38
C ARG A 41 12.23 -21.58 13.92
N LEU A 42 11.98 -22.74 14.51
CA LEU A 42 10.89 -23.64 14.10
C LEU A 42 9.51 -23.08 14.42
N PHE A 43 9.36 -22.32 15.52
CA PHE A 43 8.05 -21.88 16.01
C PHE A 43 7.82 -20.38 15.86
N LYS A 44 8.65 -19.64 15.08
CA LYS A 44 8.46 -18.19 14.87
C LYS A 44 7.06 -17.84 14.33
N LYS A 45 6.52 -18.69 13.46
CA LYS A 45 5.11 -18.67 13.03
C LYS A 45 4.52 -20.06 13.19
N VAL A 46 3.28 -20.15 13.65
CA VAL A 46 2.59 -21.43 13.84
C VAL A 46 1.24 -21.41 13.15
N ASN A 47 1.00 -22.42 12.30
CA ASN A 47 -0.29 -22.63 11.64
C ASN A 47 -1.08 -23.69 12.39
N ILE A 48 -2.25 -23.32 12.91
CA ILE A 48 -3.13 -24.20 13.68
C ILE A 48 -4.35 -24.50 12.84
N THR A 49 -4.53 -25.78 12.51
CA THR A 49 -5.58 -26.20 11.56
C THR A 49 -6.81 -26.82 12.23
N CYS A 50 -6.75 -27.07 13.53
CA CYS A 50 -7.85 -27.66 14.31
C CYS A 50 -7.63 -27.47 15.84
N ASN A 51 -8.69 -27.64 16.62
CA ASN A 51 -8.66 -27.46 18.09
C ASN A 51 -7.75 -28.47 18.80
N SER A 52 -7.66 -29.71 18.33
CA SER A 52 -6.74 -30.71 18.90
C SER A 52 -5.27 -30.30 18.76
N ARG A 53 -4.89 -29.61 17.67
CA ARG A 53 -3.54 -29.03 17.51
C ARG A 53 -3.31 -27.82 18.41
N LEU A 54 -4.33 -26.99 18.62
CA LEU A 54 -4.28 -25.90 19.60
C LEU A 54 -4.05 -26.44 21.02
N GLU A 55 -4.82 -27.43 21.44
CA GLU A 55 -4.65 -28.07 22.75
C GLU A 55 -3.29 -28.75 22.89
N ALA A 56 -2.79 -29.41 21.84
CA ALA A 56 -1.47 -30.01 21.85
C ALA A 56 -0.38 -28.95 22.08
N LEU A 57 -0.47 -27.79 21.43
CA LEU A 57 0.45 -26.67 21.63
C LEU A 57 0.37 -26.11 23.06
N LEU A 58 -0.84 -25.95 23.61
CA LEU A 58 -1.06 -25.48 24.98
C LEU A 58 -0.49 -26.45 26.01
N ARG A 59 -0.74 -27.75 25.86
CA ARG A 59 -0.19 -28.81 26.72
C ARG A 59 1.33 -28.88 26.63
N PHE A 60 1.88 -28.73 25.42
CA PHE A 60 3.32 -28.69 25.20
C PHE A 60 3.97 -27.49 25.88
N ASN A 61 3.32 -26.32 25.88
CA ASN A 61 3.77 -25.14 26.61
C ASN A 61 3.65 -25.31 28.14
N ALA A 62 2.57 -25.94 28.62
CA ALA A 62 2.32 -26.13 30.06
C ALA A 62 3.24 -27.18 30.72
N THR A 63 3.77 -28.13 29.95
CA THR A 63 4.64 -29.22 30.42
C THR A 63 6.14 -28.90 30.36
N ALA A 64 6.50 -27.62 30.18
CA ALA A 64 7.90 -27.20 30.14
C ALA A 64 8.62 -27.54 31.46
N PHE A 65 9.76 -28.26 31.36
CA PHE A 65 10.61 -28.57 32.50
C PHE A 65 11.08 -27.27 33.19
N PRO A 66 11.33 -27.26 34.52
CA PRO A 66 11.68 -26.04 35.29
C PRO A 66 12.90 -25.23 34.81
N ARG A 67 13.66 -25.75 33.83
CA ARG A 67 14.88 -25.14 33.27
C ARG A 67 14.76 -24.72 31.80
N LEU A 68 13.57 -24.85 31.18
CA LEU A 68 13.35 -24.54 29.77
C LEU A 68 12.38 -23.36 29.60
N VAL A 69 12.70 -22.45 28.68
CA VAL A 69 11.83 -21.31 28.33
C VAL A 69 10.66 -21.82 27.48
N PRO A 70 9.38 -21.58 27.84
CA PRO A 70 8.23 -22.11 27.10
C PRO A 70 8.27 -21.78 25.59
N VAL A 71 7.86 -22.70 24.73
CA VAL A 71 7.89 -22.53 23.26
C VAL A 71 7.13 -21.30 22.80
N GLY A 72 6.02 -20.99 23.44
CA GLY A 72 5.25 -19.79 23.12
C GLY A 72 6.03 -18.48 23.31
N SER A 73 7.08 -18.44 24.13
CA SER A 73 7.95 -17.26 24.24
C SER A 73 8.70 -16.92 22.95
N PHE A 74 8.69 -17.81 21.95
CA PHE A 74 9.38 -17.63 20.68
C PHE A 74 8.44 -17.43 19.49
N ILE A 75 7.13 -17.61 19.70
CA ILE A 75 6.12 -17.49 18.65
C ILE A 75 5.81 -16.00 18.44
N LYS A 76 6.00 -15.52 17.20
CA LYS A 76 5.72 -14.15 16.77
C LYS A 76 4.48 -14.03 15.87
N GLY A 77 4.05 -15.10 15.22
CA GLY A 77 2.84 -15.10 14.41
C GLY A 77 2.02 -16.38 14.59
N ILE A 78 0.70 -16.27 14.62
CA ILE A 78 -0.20 -17.42 14.66
C ILE A 78 -1.25 -17.26 13.57
N GLU A 79 -1.34 -18.24 12.67
CA GLU A 79 -2.39 -18.30 11.67
C GLU A 79 -3.28 -19.50 11.97
N LEU A 80 -4.60 -19.30 12.02
CA LEU A 80 -5.55 -20.34 12.34
C LEU A 80 -6.37 -20.64 11.09
N HIS A 81 -6.29 -21.86 10.57
CA HIS A 81 -6.91 -22.26 9.30
C HIS A 81 -7.91 -23.40 9.55
N TYR A 82 -9.18 -23.08 9.79
CA TYR A 82 -10.19 -24.08 10.16
C TYR A 82 -11.02 -24.55 8.97
N ASN A 83 -11.12 -25.87 8.77
CA ASN A 83 -11.95 -26.45 7.70
C ASN A 83 -13.43 -26.54 8.14
N SER A 84 -14.33 -25.96 7.35
CA SER A 84 -15.77 -25.83 7.60
C SER A 84 -16.56 -27.14 7.73
N ARG A 85 -15.97 -28.31 7.43
CA ARG A 85 -16.64 -29.61 7.46
C ARG A 85 -16.62 -30.34 8.81
N GLN A 86 -15.94 -29.81 9.83
CA GLN A 86 -15.86 -30.44 11.15
C GLN A 86 -16.50 -29.57 12.25
N GLU A 87 -17.28 -30.18 13.14
CA GLU A 87 -17.96 -29.50 14.26
C GLU A 87 -16.99 -28.94 15.32
N GLU A 88 -15.71 -29.33 15.29
CA GLU A 88 -14.64 -28.90 16.22
C GLU A 88 -13.99 -27.53 15.87
N THR A 89 -14.71 -26.61 15.26
CA THR A 89 -14.13 -25.37 14.67
C THR A 89 -14.27 -24.11 15.52
N LYS A 90 -14.86 -24.17 16.73
CA LYS A 90 -14.97 -23.02 17.64
C LYS A 90 -13.73 -22.92 18.53
N ILE A 91 -13.00 -21.81 18.46
CA ILE A 91 -11.97 -21.49 19.46
C ILE A 91 -12.67 -20.95 20.71
N LEU A 92 -12.58 -21.69 21.81
CA LEU A 92 -13.05 -21.19 23.11
C LEU A 92 -12.13 -20.05 23.57
N TYR A 93 -12.71 -18.96 24.08
CA TYR A 93 -11.95 -17.84 24.65
C TYR A 93 -10.89 -18.30 25.65
N GLN A 94 -11.19 -19.28 26.51
CA GLN A 94 -10.23 -19.79 27.48
C GLN A 94 -8.98 -20.39 26.83
N HIS A 95 -9.14 -21.12 25.72
CA HIS A 95 -8.03 -21.67 24.95
C HIS A 95 -7.24 -20.56 24.24
N PHE A 96 -7.93 -19.55 23.74
CA PHE A 96 -7.30 -18.38 23.16
C PHE A 96 -6.51 -17.57 24.18
N GLU A 97 -7.11 -17.28 25.33
CA GLU A 97 -6.47 -16.54 26.41
C GLU A 97 -5.23 -17.29 26.90
N GLN A 98 -5.32 -18.62 27.05
CA GLN A 98 -4.16 -19.46 27.35
C GLN A 98 -3.12 -19.43 26.24
N LEU A 99 -3.54 -19.41 24.97
CA LEU A 99 -2.63 -19.32 23.83
C LEU A 99 -1.83 -18.02 23.88
N VAL A 100 -2.48 -16.88 24.06
CA VAL A 100 -1.77 -15.60 24.08
C VAL A 100 -0.96 -15.41 25.36
N ARG A 101 -1.42 -15.90 26.51
CA ARG A 101 -0.61 -15.93 27.75
C ARG A 101 0.63 -16.82 27.61
N SER A 102 0.49 -17.96 26.96
CA SER A 102 1.60 -18.89 26.73
C SER A 102 2.52 -18.38 25.63
N CYS A 103 2.02 -17.55 24.72
CA CYS A 103 2.73 -17.01 23.57
C CYS A 103 2.88 -15.49 23.66
N PRO A 104 3.62 -14.96 24.67
CA PRO A 104 3.67 -13.54 24.92
C PRO A 104 4.30 -12.75 23.77
N GLN A 105 5.09 -13.38 22.89
CA GLN A 105 5.77 -12.72 21.76
C GLN A 105 4.97 -12.62 20.47
N VAL A 106 3.70 -13.05 20.47
CA VAL A 106 2.86 -13.00 19.27
C VAL A 106 2.57 -11.55 18.89
N GLU A 107 3.06 -11.17 17.71
CA GLU A 107 2.91 -9.87 17.07
C GLU A 107 1.77 -9.89 16.04
N THR A 108 1.43 -11.03 15.44
CA THR A 108 0.34 -11.12 14.45
C THR A 108 -0.50 -12.38 14.68
N LEU A 109 -1.82 -12.22 14.64
CA LEU A 109 -2.76 -13.31 14.75
C LEU A 109 -3.82 -13.20 13.66
N SER A 110 -4.01 -14.27 12.90
CA SER A 110 -4.93 -14.32 11.75
C SER A 110 -5.76 -15.60 11.74
N PRO A 111 -7.00 -15.58 12.27
CA PRO A 111 -7.91 -16.70 12.15
C PRO A 111 -8.76 -16.62 10.88
N ASP A 112 -8.92 -17.76 10.23
CA ASP A 112 -9.94 -18.06 9.23
C ASP A 112 -11.19 -18.57 9.97
N VAL A 113 -12.20 -17.72 10.09
CA VAL A 113 -13.33 -17.93 11.01
C VAL A 113 -14.56 -18.35 10.22
N HIS A 114 -14.79 -19.65 10.13
CA HIS A 114 -16.01 -20.20 9.54
C HIS A 114 -17.15 -20.38 10.56
N ASN A 115 -16.90 -20.33 11.88
CA ASN A 115 -17.91 -20.52 12.94
C ASN A 115 -17.58 -19.78 14.27
N GLY A 116 -18.50 -18.90 14.73
CA GLY A 116 -18.75 -18.54 16.13
C GLY A 116 -17.58 -18.00 16.98
N LEU A 117 -17.36 -16.67 16.93
CA LEU A 117 -16.42 -15.93 17.79
C LEU A 117 -17.10 -14.81 18.62
N ASN A 118 -18.41 -14.89 18.84
CA ASN A 118 -19.23 -13.82 19.43
C ASN A 118 -18.61 -13.20 20.70
N GLU A 119 -18.69 -13.85 21.86
CA GLU A 119 -18.11 -13.30 23.11
C GLU A 119 -16.59 -13.16 23.09
N THR A 120 -15.93 -13.91 22.20
CA THR A 120 -14.46 -14.02 22.18
C THR A 120 -13.84 -12.72 21.66
N TYR A 121 -14.41 -12.08 20.62
CA TYR A 121 -13.82 -10.88 20.02
C TYR A 121 -13.65 -9.71 20.99
N SER A 122 -14.71 -9.37 21.74
CA SER A 122 -14.66 -8.32 22.77
C SER A 122 -13.55 -8.58 23.79
N GLN A 123 -13.38 -9.85 24.17
CA GLN A 123 -12.36 -10.26 25.13
C GLN A 123 -10.96 -10.27 24.50
N LEU A 124 -10.83 -10.60 23.20
CA LEU A 124 -9.57 -10.48 22.45
C LEU A 124 -9.10 -9.03 22.35
N LEU A 125 -10.01 -8.13 21.96
CA LEU A 125 -9.73 -6.70 21.91
C LEU A 125 -9.34 -6.18 23.28
N GLY A 126 -10.13 -6.48 24.32
CA GLY A 126 -9.85 -6.08 25.70
C GLY A 126 -8.52 -6.63 26.23
N PHE A 127 -8.13 -7.83 25.80
CA PHE A 127 -6.82 -8.40 26.11
C PHE A 127 -5.69 -7.63 25.43
N ILE A 128 -5.82 -7.27 24.15
CA ILE A 128 -4.78 -6.51 23.43
C ILE A 128 -4.60 -5.10 24.01
N PHE A 129 -5.67 -4.40 24.40
CA PHE A 129 -5.54 -3.11 25.08
C PHE A 129 -4.76 -3.19 26.40
N ARG A 130 -4.82 -4.34 27.08
CA ARG A 130 -4.11 -4.58 28.34
C ARG A 130 -2.65 -5.02 28.14
N GLN A 131 -2.20 -5.27 26.90
CA GLN A 131 -0.81 -5.63 26.63
C GLN A 131 0.13 -4.45 26.86
N THR A 132 1.21 -4.69 27.59
CA THR A 132 2.27 -3.70 27.87
C THR A 132 3.28 -3.57 26.73
N LYS A 133 3.13 -4.35 25.66
CA LYS A 133 4.06 -4.38 24.54
C LYS A 133 3.91 -3.17 23.61
N PRO A 134 5.03 -2.70 23.02
CA PRO A 134 5.03 -1.56 22.10
C PRO A 134 4.37 -1.91 20.75
N THR A 135 4.50 -3.16 20.28
CA THR A 135 3.94 -3.59 19.00
C THR A 135 3.15 -4.89 19.11
N CYS A 136 1.93 -4.89 18.58
CA CYS A 136 1.05 -6.07 18.47
C CYS A 136 -0.05 -5.79 17.43
N SER A 137 -0.36 -6.78 16.60
CA SER A 137 -1.45 -6.75 15.64
C SER A 137 -2.37 -7.98 15.71
N LEU A 138 -3.66 -7.74 15.50
CA LEU A 138 -4.69 -8.77 15.36
C LEU A 138 -5.45 -8.48 14.07
N ARG A 139 -5.45 -9.42 13.14
CA ARG A 139 -6.23 -9.33 11.91
C ARG A 139 -7.26 -10.44 11.88
N LEU A 140 -8.53 -10.11 11.80
CA LEU A 140 -9.60 -11.09 11.58
C LEU A 140 -10.19 -10.87 10.21
N GLU A 141 -10.47 -11.98 9.52
CA GLU A 141 -11.07 -11.96 8.19
C GLU A 141 -12.30 -12.87 8.19
N PHE A 142 -13.43 -12.33 7.73
CA PHE A 142 -14.70 -13.03 7.65
C PHE A 142 -15.16 -13.01 6.20
N ASN A 143 -15.47 -14.17 5.65
CA ASN A 143 -15.95 -14.30 4.28
C ASN A 143 -17.44 -14.63 4.30
N ARG A 144 -18.28 -13.68 3.90
CA ARG A 144 -19.73 -13.88 3.85
C ARG A 144 -20.10 -14.56 2.54
N ASN A 145 -20.64 -15.77 2.62
CA ASN A 145 -21.22 -16.49 1.49
C ASN A 145 -22.75 -16.39 1.52
N THR A 146 -23.39 -16.29 0.35
CA THR A 146 -24.86 -16.30 0.21
C THR A 146 -25.41 -17.70 0.46
N GLY A 147 -25.74 -18.02 1.72
CA GLY A 147 -26.27 -19.33 2.12
C GLY A 147 -26.90 -19.31 3.51
N ALA A 148 -27.32 -20.47 4.02
CA ALA A 148 -28.08 -20.63 5.27
C ALA A 148 -27.41 -20.06 6.54
N ARG A 149 -26.13 -19.67 6.47
CA ARG A 149 -25.32 -19.16 7.58
C ARG A 149 -24.92 -17.68 7.47
N ALA A 150 -25.40 -16.96 6.46
CA ALA A 150 -25.09 -15.53 6.30
C ALA A 150 -25.48 -14.71 7.55
N GLN A 151 -26.57 -15.11 8.20
CA GLN A 151 -27.10 -14.46 9.40
C GLN A 151 -26.16 -14.53 10.62
N GLU A 152 -25.47 -15.66 10.80
CA GLU A 152 -24.51 -15.84 11.91
C GLU A 152 -23.24 -15.00 11.70
N ILE A 153 -22.78 -14.90 10.45
CA ILE A 153 -21.64 -14.05 10.08
C ILE A 153 -21.99 -12.57 10.26
N ASP A 154 -23.21 -12.19 9.90
CA ASP A 154 -23.71 -10.82 10.09
C ASP A 154 -23.78 -10.46 11.60
N ASP A 155 -24.21 -11.39 12.47
CA ASP A 155 -24.19 -11.19 13.93
C ASP A 155 -22.75 -11.01 14.47
N MET A 156 -21.80 -11.81 14.00
CA MET A 156 -20.37 -11.71 14.36
C MET A 156 -19.76 -10.37 13.94
N ILE A 157 -20.10 -9.89 12.74
CA ILE A 157 -19.64 -8.60 12.22
C ILE A 157 -20.22 -7.46 13.05
N CYS A 158 -21.52 -7.50 13.39
CA CYS A 158 -22.14 -6.48 14.24
C CYS A 158 -21.44 -6.39 15.59
N GLU A 159 -21.15 -7.53 16.23
CA GLU A 159 -20.41 -7.55 17.49
C GLU A 159 -18.97 -7.04 17.34
N CYS A 160 -18.33 -7.32 16.20
CA CYS A 160 -17.01 -6.79 15.90
C CYS A 160 -17.02 -5.26 15.78
N LEU A 161 -17.99 -4.71 15.05
CA LEU A 161 -18.17 -3.27 14.92
C LEU A 161 -18.48 -2.64 16.29
N ASP A 162 -19.40 -3.23 17.05
CA ASP A 162 -19.73 -2.82 18.41
C ASP A 162 -18.50 -2.75 19.30
N SER A 163 -17.72 -3.83 19.29
CA SER A 163 -16.57 -3.90 20.17
C SER A 163 -15.49 -2.92 19.71
N THR A 164 -15.28 -2.74 18.40
CA THR A 164 -14.24 -1.85 17.84
C THR A 164 -14.57 -0.38 18.02
N PHE A 165 -15.81 0.00 17.70
CA PHE A 165 -16.29 1.37 17.63
C PHE A 165 -17.11 1.79 18.86
N ARG A 166 -17.05 1.06 19.97
CA ARG A 166 -17.53 1.53 21.27
C ARG A 166 -16.74 2.75 21.75
N PRO A 167 -17.34 3.62 22.59
CA PRO A 167 -16.62 4.72 23.24
C PRO A 167 -15.44 4.16 24.04
N ARG A 168 -14.23 4.40 23.56
CA ARG A 168 -12.96 4.02 24.19
C ARG A 168 -12.11 5.26 24.46
N SER A 169 -10.95 5.04 25.08
CA SER A 169 -9.95 6.10 25.31
C SER A 169 -9.67 6.89 24.02
N THR A 170 -9.42 8.19 24.15
CA THR A 170 -9.03 9.10 23.04
C THR A 170 -7.71 8.72 22.36
N LYS A 171 -6.96 7.75 22.91
CA LYS A 171 -5.70 7.27 22.34
C LYS A 171 -5.87 6.24 21.22
N VAL A 172 -7.10 5.79 20.96
CA VAL A 172 -7.41 4.85 19.87
C VAL A 172 -7.94 5.63 18.68
N HIS A 173 -7.32 5.42 17.51
CA HIS A 173 -7.76 5.95 16.22
C HIS A 173 -8.53 4.87 15.46
N ASN A 174 -9.81 5.10 15.21
CA ASN A 174 -10.70 4.15 14.57
C ASN A 174 -10.94 4.55 13.11
N SER A 175 -10.58 3.67 12.19
CA SER A 175 -10.79 3.83 10.74
C SER A 175 -11.75 2.78 10.21
N LEU A 176 -12.69 3.20 9.37
CA LEU A 176 -13.63 2.33 8.67
C LEU A 176 -13.58 2.61 7.17
N ASN A 177 -13.36 1.57 6.36
CA ASN A 177 -13.35 1.65 4.91
C ASN A 177 -14.48 0.77 4.34
N ILE A 178 -15.38 1.38 3.58
CA ILE A 178 -16.48 0.73 2.89
C ILE A 178 -16.13 0.70 1.41
N ILE A 179 -16.13 -0.49 0.79
CA ILE A 179 -15.69 -0.68 -0.60
C ILE A 179 -16.71 -1.50 -1.41
N GLU A 180 -16.81 -1.25 -2.71
CA GLU A 180 -17.59 -2.10 -3.64
C GLU A 180 -16.72 -2.98 -4.54
N ARG A 181 -15.48 -2.57 -4.85
CA ARG A 181 -14.59 -3.34 -5.74
C ARG A 181 -13.82 -4.43 -4.98
N ALA A 182 -14.35 -5.66 -4.98
CA ALA A 182 -13.52 -6.86 -4.82
C ALA A 182 -13.09 -7.36 -6.20
N SER A 183 -11.81 -7.18 -6.55
CA SER A 183 -11.20 -7.78 -7.72
C SER A 183 -11.16 -9.30 -7.58
N SER A 184 -11.88 -10.01 -8.45
CA SER A 184 -11.91 -11.47 -8.62
C SER A 184 -12.32 -12.28 -7.38
N PHE A 185 -13.35 -13.11 -7.55
CA PHE A 185 -14.02 -13.96 -6.55
C PHE A 185 -15.13 -13.26 -5.76
N ASN A 186 -16.31 -13.89 -5.79
CA ASN A 186 -17.58 -13.49 -5.15
C ASN A 186 -17.53 -13.43 -3.60
N SER A 187 -16.39 -13.13 -2.97
CA SER A 187 -16.27 -13.08 -1.52
C SER A 187 -16.46 -11.67 -0.98
N THR A 188 -17.64 -11.40 -0.43
CA THR A 188 -17.88 -10.24 0.45
C THR A 188 -17.09 -10.43 1.73
N THR A 189 -15.88 -9.86 1.77
CA THR A 189 -14.93 -10.06 2.86
C THR A 189 -14.99 -8.88 3.82
N PHE A 190 -15.09 -9.16 5.12
CA PHE A 190 -14.95 -8.20 6.20
C PHE A 190 -13.59 -8.44 6.86
N THR A 191 -12.77 -7.41 6.99
CA THR A 191 -11.48 -7.47 7.69
C THR A 191 -11.47 -6.46 8.83
N THR A 192 -11.03 -6.87 10.02
CA THR A 192 -10.69 -5.95 11.11
C THR A 192 -9.24 -6.16 11.50
N THR A 193 -8.47 -5.08 11.50
CA THR A 193 -7.07 -5.05 11.88
C THR A 193 -6.92 -4.10 13.07
N LEU A 194 -6.47 -4.63 14.20
CA LEU A 194 -6.05 -3.83 15.35
C LEU A 194 -4.54 -3.79 15.38
N GLU A 195 -3.96 -2.59 15.45
CA GLU A 195 -2.51 -2.39 15.55
C GLU A 195 -2.17 -1.45 16.70
N LYS A 196 -1.21 -1.85 17.52
CA LYS A 196 -0.58 -0.99 18.51
C LYS A 196 0.84 -0.68 18.05
N LEU A 197 1.17 0.61 17.95
CA LEU A 197 2.47 1.13 17.56
C LEU A 197 2.91 2.14 18.62
N ASP A 198 3.81 1.71 19.51
CA ASP A 198 4.34 2.46 20.64
C ASP A 198 3.25 3.12 21.51
N ASN A 199 2.94 4.39 21.22
CA ASN A 199 2.01 5.25 21.97
C ASN A 199 0.65 5.43 21.29
N ARG A 200 0.44 4.84 20.11
CA ARG A 200 -0.81 4.93 19.34
C ARG A 200 -1.42 3.55 19.16
N THR A 201 -2.73 3.51 19.18
CA THR A 201 -3.49 2.31 18.82
C THR A 201 -4.42 2.66 17.70
N GLN A 202 -4.43 1.86 16.64
CA GLN A 202 -5.28 2.04 15.49
C GLN A 202 -6.12 0.79 15.29
N CYS A 203 -7.43 0.98 15.07
CA CYS A 203 -8.29 -0.07 14.55
C CYS A 203 -8.66 0.32 13.11
N GLU A 204 -8.48 -0.59 12.18
CA GLU A 204 -8.93 -0.44 10.80
C GLU A 204 -9.94 -1.55 10.48
N VAL A 205 -11.13 -1.16 10.06
CA VAL A 205 -12.13 -2.10 9.53
C VAL A 205 -12.28 -1.85 8.03
N LYS A 206 -12.27 -2.92 7.24
CA LYS A 206 -12.59 -2.90 5.80
C LYS A 206 -13.78 -3.82 5.55
N MET A 207 -14.79 -3.32 4.85
CA MET A 207 -16.01 -4.09 4.59
C MET A 207 -16.63 -3.74 3.24
N HIS A 208 -17.36 -4.70 2.67
CA HIS A 208 -18.06 -4.50 1.40
C HIS A 208 -19.33 -3.65 1.56
N VAL A 209 -19.75 -2.91 0.53
CA VAL A 209 -20.97 -2.07 0.59
C VAL A 209 -22.26 -2.89 0.74
N SER A 210 -22.30 -4.12 0.23
CA SER A 210 -23.48 -5.02 0.31
C SER A 210 -23.92 -5.34 1.75
N TYR A 211 -23.08 -5.11 2.74
CA TYR A 211 -23.48 -5.25 4.14
C TYR A 211 -24.50 -4.18 4.58
N PHE A 212 -24.67 -3.11 3.80
CA PHE A 212 -25.71 -2.09 3.98
C PHE A 212 -27.05 -2.48 3.33
N ASP A 213 -27.13 -3.59 2.59
CA ASP A 213 -28.34 -4.03 1.90
C ASP A 213 -29.45 -4.43 2.88
N LYS A 214 -30.71 -4.15 2.50
CA LYS A 214 -31.89 -4.54 3.29
C LYS A 214 -31.91 -6.06 3.52
N GLY A 215 -31.98 -6.46 4.78
CA GLY A 215 -32.01 -7.86 5.20
C GLY A 215 -30.73 -8.36 5.89
N CYS A 216 -29.64 -7.57 5.88
CA CYS A 216 -28.46 -7.84 6.69
C CYS A 216 -28.63 -7.25 8.10
N ARG A 217 -28.18 -7.92 9.17
CA ARG A 217 -28.25 -7.38 10.56
C ARG A 217 -27.61 -6.02 10.75
N LEU A 218 -26.66 -5.67 9.87
CA LEU A 218 -26.02 -4.38 9.92
C LEU A 218 -27.03 -3.24 9.83
N ASP A 219 -28.13 -3.43 9.10
CA ASP A 219 -29.19 -2.44 8.97
C ASP A 219 -29.80 -2.08 10.35
N GLN A 220 -30.01 -3.07 11.21
CA GLN A 220 -30.49 -2.92 12.58
C GLN A 220 -29.42 -2.33 13.50
N TYR A 221 -28.17 -2.77 13.34
CA TYR A 221 -27.04 -2.26 14.10
C TYR A 221 -26.87 -0.74 13.89
N MET A 222 -26.83 -0.31 12.63
CA MET A 222 -26.75 1.09 12.24
C MET A 222 -27.92 1.92 12.76
N LYS A 223 -29.11 1.33 12.91
CA LYS A 223 -30.28 2.01 13.46
C LYS A 223 -30.18 2.25 14.97
N SER A 224 -29.55 1.35 15.72
CA SER A 224 -29.67 1.26 17.17
C SER A 224 -28.47 1.78 17.98
N SER A 225 -27.26 1.81 17.41
CA SER A 225 -26.03 2.04 18.20
C SER A 225 -25.22 3.26 17.75
N PRO A 226 -24.67 4.06 18.67
CA PRO A 226 -23.70 5.11 18.34
C PRO A 226 -22.35 4.49 17.98
N VAL A 227 -21.67 5.05 16.97
CA VAL A 227 -20.43 4.48 16.41
C VAL A 227 -19.30 5.49 16.55
N TYR A 228 -18.17 5.11 17.15
CA TYR A 228 -17.02 6.01 17.37
C TYR A 228 -15.93 5.74 16.32
N VAL A 229 -15.89 6.59 15.29
CA VAL A 229 -14.99 6.47 14.14
C VAL A 229 -14.27 7.80 13.98
N ASP A 230 -12.95 7.80 13.83
CA ASP A 230 -12.15 9.00 13.60
C ASP A 230 -11.96 9.26 12.09
N THR A 231 -11.86 8.19 11.29
CA THR A 231 -11.74 8.25 9.82
C THR A 231 -12.70 7.30 9.12
N LEU A 232 -13.50 7.81 8.19
CA LEU A 232 -14.41 7.02 7.37
C LEU A 232 -14.07 7.22 5.89
N SER A 233 -13.86 6.11 5.18
CA SER A 233 -13.68 6.08 3.73
C SER A 233 -14.80 5.29 3.07
N ILE A 234 -15.36 5.82 1.98
CA ILE A 234 -16.42 5.18 1.22
C ILE A 234 -16.08 5.22 -0.26
N ASP A 235 -15.79 4.05 -0.83
CA ASP A 235 -15.42 3.86 -2.22
C ASP A 235 -16.41 2.91 -2.91
N CYS A 236 -17.46 3.51 -3.47
CA CYS A 236 -18.57 2.81 -4.10
C CYS A 236 -18.91 3.49 -5.44
N ILE A 237 -19.37 2.74 -6.43
CA ILE A 237 -19.67 3.20 -7.78
C ILE A 237 -21.17 3.41 -7.93
N TYR A 238 -21.66 4.57 -7.51
CA TYR A 238 -23.05 4.98 -7.72
C TYR A 238 -23.15 6.05 -8.80
N ARG A 239 -22.81 5.68 -10.04
CA ARG A 239 -22.74 6.63 -11.17
C ARG A 239 -24.10 7.09 -11.71
N ASP A 240 -25.13 6.26 -11.57
CA ASP A 240 -26.49 6.54 -12.10
C ASP A 240 -27.59 6.51 -11.03
N SER A 241 -27.23 6.24 -9.77
CA SER A 241 -28.16 6.15 -8.65
C SER A 241 -27.72 7.08 -7.52
N HIS A 242 -28.69 7.57 -6.76
CA HIS A 242 -28.40 8.38 -5.59
C HIS A 242 -27.66 7.52 -4.58
N PHE A 243 -26.60 8.09 -4.00
CA PHE A 243 -25.89 7.48 -2.89
C PHE A 243 -26.90 7.10 -1.79
N PRO A 244 -26.90 5.86 -1.28
CA PRO A 244 -27.94 5.39 -0.37
C PRO A 244 -28.07 6.28 0.88
N GLU A 245 -29.29 6.75 1.18
CA GLU A 245 -29.57 7.59 2.35
C GLU A 245 -29.14 6.92 3.66
N ASP A 246 -29.24 5.58 3.72
CA ASP A 246 -28.80 4.77 4.87
C ASP A 246 -27.32 4.96 5.20
N ILE A 247 -26.46 5.22 4.19
CA ILE A 247 -25.04 5.50 4.42
C ILE A 247 -24.87 6.89 5.03
N PHE A 248 -25.57 7.92 4.55
CA PHE A 248 -25.51 9.26 5.16
C PHE A 248 -26.05 9.26 6.60
N LEU A 249 -27.13 8.52 6.87
CA LEU A 249 -27.62 8.30 8.23
C LEU A 249 -26.55 7.64 9.11
N PHE A 250 -25.79 6.68 8.57
CA PHE A 250 -24.68 6.06 9.28
C PHE A 250 -23.54 7.06 9.56
N ILE A 251 -23.13 7.87 8.57
CA ILE A 251 -22.15 8.95 8.77
C ILE A 251 -22.63 9.87 9.90
N ALA A 252 -23.93 10.19 9.95
CA ALA A 252 -24.48 11.11 10.95
C ALA A 252 -24.42 10.55 12.38
N LYS A 253 -24.32 9.22 12.52
CA LYS A 253 -24.17 8.52 13.80
C LYS A 253 -22.72 8.27 14.19
N CYS A 254 -21.77 8.58 13.32
CA CYS A 254 -20.34 8.47 13.62
C CYS A 254 -19.91 9.61 14.54
N HIS A 255 -19.80 9.30 15.84
CA HIS A 255 -19.22 10.20 16.83
C HIS A 255 -17.70 10.30 16.63
N ARG A 256 -17.16 11.51 16.83
CA ARG A 256 -15.73 11.86 16.65
C ARG A 256 -15.20 11.75 15.21
N LEU A 257 -16.07 11.65 14.20
CA LEU A 257 -15.62 11.57 12.81
C LEU A 257 -14.92 12.86 12.40
N GLN A 258 -13.59 12.82 12.29
CA GLN A 258 -12.74 13.96 11.95
C GLN A 258 -12.43 14.02 10.46
N LYS A 259 -12.21 12.86 9.83
CA LYS A 259 -11.87 12.75 8.40
C LYS A 259 -12.91 11.91 7.66
N LEU A 260 -13.51 12.48 6.63
CA LEU A 260 -14.42 11.78 5.71
C LEU A 260 -13.80 11.75 4.31
N ILE A 261 -13.75 10.56 3.72
CA ILE A 261 -13.25 10.30 2.37
C ILE A 261 -14.39 9.69 1.54
N LEU A 262 -14.71 10.30 0.40
CA LEU A 262 -15.76 9.87 -0.52
C LEU A 262 -15.14 9.67 -1.90
N CYS A 263 -15.19 8.44 -2.42
CA CYS A 263 -14.60 8.06 -3.71
C CYS A 263 -15.64 7.47 -4.66
N ASN A 264 -15.58 7.79 -5.96
CA ASN A 264 -16.39 7.19 -7.03
C ASN A 264 -17.92 7.43 -6.96
N ASN A 265 -18.38 8.49 -6.27
CA ASN A 265 -19.80 8.76 -6.01
C ASN A 265 -20.33 10.01 -6.73
N ASN A 266 -21.66 10.08 -6.93
CA ASN A 266 -22.35 11.34 -7.24
C ASN A 266 -22.98 11.94 -5.96
N LEU A 267 -22.55 13.14 -5.58
CA LEU A 267 -22.89 13.81 -4.32
C LEU A 267 -23.79 15.03 -4.59
N TYR A 268 -25.07 14.91 -4.22
CA TYR A 268 -26.05 16.00 -4.38
C TYR A 268 -26.34 16.72 -3.05
N SER A 269 -26.45 15.97 -1.95
CA SER A 269 -26.71 16.58 -0.65
C SER A 269 -26.23 15.68 0.49
N PHE A 270 -26.10 16.28 1.67
CA PHE A 270 -25.96 15.54 2.94
C PHE A 270 -27.31 15.22 3.59
N HIS A 271 -28.43 15.29 2.86
CA HIS A 271 -29.78 14.98 3.34
C HIS A 271 -30.20 15.72 4.62
N GLY A 272 -29.69 16.94 4.81
CA GLY A 272 -30.01 17.79 5.97
C GLY A 272 -29.26 17.44 7.27
N TYR A 273 -28.37 16.44 7.25
CA TYR A 273 -27.55 16.11 8.41
C TYR A 273 -26.44 17.14 8.64
N VAL A 274 -26.06 17.29 9.93
CA VAL A 274 -25.01 18.21 10.39
C VAL A 274 -23.93 17.43 11.14
N TYR A 275 -22.74 17.38 10.55
CA TYR A 275 -21.54 16.69 11.01
C TYR A 275 -20.55 17.66 11.64
N LYS A 276 -20.80 18.02 12.91
CA LYS A 276 -19.98 19.02 13.64
C LYS A 276 -18.54 18.58 13.87
N THR A 277 -18.22 17.29 13.81
CA THR A 277 -16.87 16.79 14.12
C THR A 277 -15.96 16.71 12.91
N ILE A 278 -16.51 16.77 11.68
CA ILE A 278 -15.72 16.64 10.46
C ILE A 278 -14.88 17.90 10.28
N GLU A 279 -13.57 17.72 10.30
CA GLU A 279 -12.59 18.79 10.06
C GLU A 279 -11.90 18.64 8.70
N SER A 280 -11.91 17.43 8.11
CA SER A 280 -11.25 17.13 6.84
C SER A 280 -12.18 16.34 5.91
N LEU A 281 -12.45 16.90 4.73
CA LEU A 281 -13.28 16.26 3.69
C LEU A 281 -12.45 15.99 2.44
N HIS A 282 -12.42 14.74 2.00
CA HIS A 282 -11.72 14.34 0.79
C HIS A 282 -12.72 13.75 -0.20
N ILE A 283 -12.68 14.21 -1.43
CA ILE A 283 -13.56 13.77 -2.52
C ILE A 283 -12.68 13.36 -3.70
N TYR A 284 -12.84 12.12 -4.15
CA TYR A 284 -12.07 11.53 -5.23
C TYR A 284 -13.00 10.95 -6.30
N ASP A 285 -12.68 11.15 -7.59
CA ASP A 285 -13.36 10.51 -8.72
C ASP A 285 -14.90 10.65 -8.70
N ALA A 286 -15.40 11.81 -8.28
CA ALA A 286 -16.81 12.02 -7.93
C ALA A 286 -17.48 13.11 -8.78
N GLY A 287 -18.77 12.95 -9.04
CA GLY A 287 -19.65 14.05 -9.45
C GLY A 287 -20.18 14.77 -8.21
N VAL A 288 -20.11 16.10 -8.13
CA VAL A 288 -20.58 16.85 -6.95
C VAL A 288 -21.44 18.02 -7.38
N SER A 289 -22.66 18.13 -6.87
CA SER A 289 -23.54 19.23 -7.26
C SER A 289 -23.16 20.56 -6.64
N VAL A 290 -23.44 21.66 -7.33
CA VAL A 290 -23.27 23.01 -6.78
C VAL A 290 -24.04 23.16 -5.45
N GLY A 291 -25.23 22.56 -5.38
CA GLY A 291 -26.05 22.53 -4.18
C GLY A 291 -25.37 21.83 -2.99
N PHE A 292 -24.58 20.77 -3.24
CA PHE A 292 -23.80 20.11 -2.20
C PHE A 292 -22.80 21.09 -1.56
N PHE A 293 -22.02 21.82 -2.36
CA PHE A 293 -21.05 22.80 -1.87
C PHE A 293 -21.72 23.93 -1.09
N ARG A 294 -22.82 24.49 -1.61
CA ARG A 294 -23.56 25.59 -0.95
C ARG A 294 -24.04 25.20 0.45
N ARG A 295 -24.33 23.91 0.67
CA ARG A 295 -24.79 23.36 1.94
C ARG A 295 -23.66 22.93 2.88
N LEU A 296 -22.41 22.83 2.41
CA LEU A 296 -21.26 22.46 3.25
C LEU A 296 -21.12 23.28 4.53
N PRO A 297 -21.31 24.61 4.54
CA PRO A 297 -21.19 25.39 5.78
C PRO A 297 -22.19 24.95 6.86
N ASN A 298 -23.39 24.53 6.44
CA ASN A 298 -24.43 24.05 7.34
C ASN A 298 -24.19 22.59 7.75
N SER A 299 -23.75 21.75 6.81
CA SER A 299 -23.53 20.33 7.06
C SER A 299 -22.22 20.04 7.79
N CYS A 300 -21.13 20.75 7.52
CA CYS A 300 -19.81 20.54 8.11
C CYS A 300 -19.26 21.88 8.65
N PRO A 301 -19.86 22.45 9.71
CA PRO A 301 -19.55 23.81 10.17
C PRO A 301 -18.12 24.01 10.68
N ASN A 302 -17.40 22.94 11.02
CA ASN A 302 -16.02 22.97 11.51
C ASN A 302 -15.01 22.46 10.47
N LEU A 303 -15.39 22.42 9.19
CA LEU A 303 -14.52 21.98 8.11
C LEU A 303 -13.31 22.92 8.01
N LYS A 304 -12.11 22.35 8.11
CA LYS A 304 -10.83 23.06 8.01
C LYS A 304 -10.06 22.70 6.75
N LYS A 305 -10.16 21.45 6.30
CA LYS A 305 -9.39 20.91 5.18
C LYS A 305 -10.30 20.29 4.14
N MET A 306 -9.98 20.55 2.88
CA MET A 306 -10.72 19.97 1.76
C MET A 306 -9.76 19.51 0.67
N CYS A 307 -9.94 18.29 0.19
CA CYS A 307 -9.16 17.71 -0.90
C CYS A 307 -10.11 17.27 -2.02
N LEU A 308 -9.93 17.81 -3.23
CA LEU A 308 -10.77 17.54 -4.39
C LEU A 308 -9.93 16.95 -5.51
N THR A 309 -10.18 15.71 -5.89
CA THR A 309 -9.40 15.03 -6.93
C THR A 309 -10.30 14.43 -8.01
N ASN A 310 -9.98 14.70 -9.28
CA ASN A 310 -10.68 14.20 -10.46
C ASN A 310 -12.21 14.29 -10.34
N MET A 311 -12.70 15.49 -10.05
CA MET A 311 -14.10 15.75 -9.76
C MET A 311 -14.82 16.33 -10.97
N ASN A 312 -16.13 16.11 -11.09
CA ASN A 312 -17.01 16.82 -12.00
C ASN A 312 -18.06 17.61 -11.22
N VAL A 313 -18.32 18.86 -11.58
CA VAL A 313 -19.42 19.64 -10.97
C VAL A 313 -20.74 19.28 -11.68
N LEU A 314 -21.78 18.95 -10.91
CA LEU A 314 -23.10 18.57 -11.41
C LEU A 314 -24.07 19.76 -11.29
N HIS A 315 -24.84 20.02 -12.34
CA HIS A 315 -25.88 21.07 -12.35
C HIS A 315 -27.26 20.45 -12.22
N GLU A 316 -28.05 20.96 -11.27
CA GLU A 316 -29.39 20.45 -10.97
C GLU A 316 -30.47 21.05 -11.91
N GLU A 317 -30.23 22.24 -12.51
CA GLU A 317 -31.28 23.01 -13.21
C GLU A 317 -30.83 23.81 -14.48
N SER A 318 -29.57 23.69 -14.96
CA SER A 318 -29.08 24.44 -16.14
C SER A 318 -28.34 23.58 -17.16
N ASP A 319 -28.52 23.88 -18.45
CA ASP A 319 -27.70 23.35 -19.55
C ASP A 319 -26.31 24.03 -19.63
N GLU A 320 -26.08 25.09 -18.83
CA GLU A 320 -24.79 25.75 -18.69
C GLU A 320 -23.91 25.00 -17.69
N VAL A 321 -22.74 24.56 -18.19
CA VAL A 321 -21.78 23.66 -17.54
C VAL A 321 -20.56 24.46 -17.09
N ASP A 322 -20.74 25.42 -16.18
CA ASP A 322 -19.61 26.08 -15.52
C ASP A 322 -19.26 25.36 -14.21
N GLY A 323 -18.00 25.10 -13.92
CA GLY A 323 -17.65 24.34 -12.72
C GLY A 323 -17.67 25.19 -11.44
N THR A 324 -18.83 25.75 -11.09
CA THR A 324 -18.98 26.64 -9.95
C THR A 324 -18.98 25.88 -8.62
N ILE A 325 -18.08 26.26 -7.71
CA ILE A 325 -17.92 25.68 -6.36
C ILE A 325 -18.16 26.80 -5.34
N GLU A 326 -19.39 26.89 -4.83
CA GLU A 326 -19.78 27.91 -3.85
C GLU A 326 -19.84 27.35 -2.43
N MET A 327 -19.00 27.87 -1.54
CA MET A 327 -18.88 27.48 -0.13
C MET A 327 -19.03 28.71 0.78
N PRO A 328 -20.23 29.30 0.89
CA PRO A 328 -20.42 30.59 1.52
C PRO A 328 -20.06 30.58 3.01
N GLY A 329 -19.23 31.53 3.45
CA GLY A 329 -18.86 31.67 4.86
C GLY A 329 -17.85 30.65 5.40
N ILE A 330 -17.39 29.69 4.59
CA ILE A 330 -16.33 28.75 4.99
C ILE A 330 -14.96 29.41 4.88
N THR A 331 -14.15 29.22 5.93
CA THR A 331 -12.70 29.48 5.92
C THR A 331 -11.95 28.15 5.97
N LEU A 332 -11.22 27.83 4.91
CA LEU A 332 -10.37 26.63 4.88
C LEU A 332 -8.97 26.97 5.34
N GLN A 333 -8.42 26.12 6.22
CA GLN A 333 -6.98 26.10 6.50
C GLN A 333 -6.22 25.58 5.29
N GLU A 334 -6.78 24.60 4.58
CA GLU A 334 -6.15 23.94 3.44
C GLU A 334 -7.21 23.54 2.40
N LEU A 335 -7.01 23.94 1.15
CA LEU A 335 -7.73 23.42 -0.01
C LEU A 335 -6.70 22.83 -0.97
N SER A 336 -6.74 21.51 -1.18
CA SER A 336 -5.95 20.86 -2.22
C SER A 336 -6.84 20.37 -3.36
N MET A 337 -6.39 20.60 -4.58
CA MET A 337 -7.10 20.17 -5.79
C MET A 337 -6.18 19.42 -6.72
N ASN A 338 -6.62 18.28 -7.25
CA ASN A 338 -5.94 17.55 -8.30
C ASN A 338 -6.89 17.29 -9.47
N MET A 339 -6.61 17.97 -10.58
CA MET A 339 -7.53 17.97 -11.72
C MET A 339 -7.33 16.81 -12.68
N GLY A 340 -6.24 16.05 -12.57
CA GLY A 340 -5.90 15.02 -13.54
C GLY A 340 -6.13 15.50 -14.98
N ALA A 341 -5.61 16.70 -15.31
CA ALA A 341 -6.07 17.48 -16.45
C ALA A 341 -5.48 17.04 -17.81
N LYS A 342 -6.27 16.30 -18.60
CA LYS A 342 -5.96 16.01 -20.03
C LYS A 342 -6.15 17.21 -20.96
N GLU A 343 -6.82 18.25 -20.48
CA GLU A 343 -7.13 19.49 -21.20
C GLU A 343 -6.63 20.70 -20.39
N LYS A 344 -6.64 21.91 -20.96
CA LYS A 344 -6.34 23.13 -20.20
C LYS A 344 -7.53 23.47 -19.28
N TRP A 345 -7.24 23.86 -18.04
CA TRP A 345 -8.24 24.35 -17.09
C TRP A 345 -7.89 25.74 -16.58
N LEU A 346 -8.92 26.56 -16.38
CA LEU A 346 -8.83 27.83 -15.68
C LEU A 346 -9.51 27.70 -14.31
N ILE A 347 -8.84 28.10 -13.25
CA ILE A 347 -9.38 28.05 -11.89
C ILE A 347 -9.31 29.44 -11.30
N ASP A 348 -10.48 29.95 -10.93
CA ASP A 348 -10.63 31.26 -10.33
C ASP A 348 -11.08 31.07 -8.89
N ILE A 349 -10.37 31.68 -7.95
CA ILE A 349 -10.68 31.61 -6.52
C ILE A 349 -11.04 33.00 -6.05
N SER A 350 -12.28 33.19 -5.62
CA SER A 350 -12.80 34.42 -5.07
C SER A 350 -12.97 34.29 -3.55
N THR A 351 -12.24 35.13 -2.81
CA THR A 351 -12.27 35.21 -1.33
C THR A 351 -12.53 36.65 -0.87
N TYR A 352 -12.72 36.88 0.43
CA TYR A 352 -12.81 38.25 0.95
C TYR A 352 -11.53 39.07 0.73
N LYS A 353 -10.38 38.41 0.55
CA LYS A 353 -9.07 39.05 0.31
C LYS A 353 -8.89 39.50 -1.13
N GLY A 354 -9.70 38.97 -2.06
CA GLY A 354 -9.57 39.21 -3.50
C GLY A 354 -9.69 37.94 -4.32
N CYS A 355 -9.32 38.04 -5.59
CA CYS A 355 -9.37 36.96 -6.57
C CYS A 355 -7.97 36.49 -6.97
N SER A 356 -7.79 35.18 -7.09
CA SER A 356 -6.60 34.54 -7.65
C SER A 356 -7.00 33.66 -8.82
N TYR A 357 -6.11 33.53 -9.81
CA TYR A 357 -6.39 32.86 -11.07
C TYR A 357 -5.28 31.86 -11.37
N PHE A 358 -5.62 30.65 -11.77
CA PHE A 358 -4.66 29.58 -12.02
C PHE A 358 -4.94 28.88 -13.34
N LEU A 359 -3.88 28.61 -14.10
CA LEU A 359 -3.94 27.85 -15.33
C LEU A 359 -3.32 26.48 -15.12
N VAL A 360 -4.13 25.44 -15.24
CA VAL A 360 -3.65 24.06 -15.32
C VAL A 360 -3.53 23.69 -16.78
N LYS A 361 -2.39 23.15 -17.18
CA LYS A 361 -2.19 22.57 -18.51
C LYS A 361 -1.84 21.10 -18.36
N PRO A 362 -2.15 20.26 -19.37
CA PRO A 362 -1.63 18.90 -19.42
C PRO A 362 -0.11 18.94 -19.27
N ASP A 363 0.41 18.07 -18.40
CA ASP A 363 1.84 17.82 -18.21
C ASP A 363 2.66 19.06 -17.85
N LYS A 364 2.04 20.08 -17.23
CA LYS A 364 2.73 21.23 -16.65
C LYS A 364 2.20 21.50 -15.25
N LYS A 365 3.07 21.95 -14.36
CA LYS A 365 2.63 22.45 -13.06
C LYS A 365 1.68 23.63 -13.24
N PRO A 366 0.66 23.76 -12.37
CA PRO A 366 -0.25 24.89 -12.42
C PRO A 366 0.51 26.19 -12.19
N ASN A 367 0.16 27.21 -12.96
CA ASN A 367 0.76 28.54 -12.85
C ASN A 367 -0.30 29.55 -12.41
N GLU A 368 0.05 30.42 -11.47
CA GLU A 368 -0.77 31.59 -11.12
C GLU A 368 -0.72 32.62 -12.25
N LEU A 369 -1.86 33.24 -12.55
CA LEU A 369 -2.06 34.22 -13.60
C LEU A 369 -2.39 35.60 -13.02
N THR A 370 -2.08 36.63 -13.80
CA THR A 370 -2.65 37.97 -13.61
C THR A 370 -4.11 38.01 -14.09
N LEU A 371 -4.89 38.99 -13.59
CA LEU A 371 -6.28 39.19 -14.02
C LEU A 371 -6.40 39.33 -15.55
N THR A 372 -5.52 40.10 -16.18
CA THR A 372 -5.56 40.32 -17.64
C THR A 372 -5.28 39.04 -18.43
N GLU A 373 -4.38 38.18 -17.95
CA GLU A 373 -4.11 36.87 -18.57
C GLU A 373 -5.31 35.94 -18.42
N ALA A 374 -5.93 35.93 -17.23
CA ALA A 374 -7.12 35.14 -16.96
C ALA A 374 -8.30 35.58 -17.83
N ASP A 375 -8.58 36.88 -17.94
CA ASP A 375 -9.65 37.45 -18.78
C ASP A 375 -9.46 37.05 -20.25
N THR A 376 -8.22 37.10 -20.75
CA THR A 376 -7.90 36.70 -22.13
C THR A 376 -8.16 35.21 -22.35
N LEU A 377 -7.76 34.36 -21.40
CA LEU A 377 -7.93 32.90 -21.47
C LEU A 377 -9.36 32.46 -21.21
N ASN A 378 -10.17 33.29 -20.55
CA ASN A 378 -11.54 32.98 -20.22
C ASN A 378 -12.36 32.70 -21.49
N ASP A 379 -12.15 33.45 -22.56
CA ASP A 379 -12.87 33.20 -23.83
C ASP A 379 -12.31 31.99 -24.61
N GLU A 380 -11.06 31.59 -24.36
CA GLU A 380 -10.40 30.47 -25.05
C GLU A 380 -10.71 29.10 -24.45
N ILE A 381 -10.90 29.03 -23.12
CA ILE A 381 -11.07 27.78 -22.38
C ILE A 381 -12.56 27.44 -22.32
N SER A 382 -12.90 26.18 -22.65
CA SER A 382 -14.27 25.67 -22.59
C SER A 382 -14.85 25.80 -21.17
N LEU A 383 -16.12 26.19 -21.04
CA LEU A 383 -16.81 26.35 -19.74
C LEU A 383 -16.69 25.12 -18.83
N LYS A 384 -16.84 23.90 -19.39
CA LYS A 384 -16.66 22.62 -18.67
C LYS A 384 -15.26 22.43 -18.04
N ASN A 385 -14.26 23.19 -18.47
CA ASN A 385 -12.89 23.14 -17.95
C ASN A 385 -12.55 24.38 -17.12
N LYS A 386 -13.56 25.03 -16.54
CA LYS A 386 -13.36 26.15 -15.63
C LYS A 386 -13.90 25.81 -14.26
N TYR A 387 -13.15 26.19 -13.23
CA TYR A 387 -13.65 26.23 -11.88
C TYR A 387 -13.71 27.64 -11.34
N HIS A 388 -14.87 28.00 -10.80
CA HIS A 388 -15.08 29.25 -10.10
C HIS A 388 -15.36 28.92 -8.64
N ILE A 389 -14.35 29.07 -7.79
CA ILE A 389 -14.39 28.71 -6.38
C ILE A 389 -14.67 29.96 -5.57
N GLN A 390 -15.78 29.98 -4.84
CA GLN A 390 -16.14 31.09 -3.98
C GLN A 390 -16.25 30.62 -2.53
N CYS A 391 -15.50 31.25 -1.64
CA CYS A 391 -15.56 30.98 -0.20
C CYS A 391 -15.20 32.24 0.61
N HIS A 392 -15.21 32.16 1.94
CA HIS A 392 -14.75 33.30 2.74
C HIS A 392 -13.23 33.48 2.57
N ASP A 393 -12.44 32.44 2.88
CA ASP A 393 -10.97 32.49 2.85
C ASP A 393 -10.37 31.09 2.70
N ILE A 394 -9.16 31.03 2.14
CA ILE A 394 -8.33 29.82 2.05
C ILE A 394 -6.92 30.23 2.51
N LEU A 395 -6.43 29.64 3.59
CA LEU A 395 -5.10 29.98 4.13
C LEU A 395 -3.96 29.35 3.33
N GLN A 396 -4.16 28.11 2.89
CA GLN A 396 -3.23 27.37 2.04
C GLN A 396 -4.02 26.75 0.89
N PHE A 397 -3.70 27.16 -0.34
CA PHE A 397 -4.22 26.57 -1.56
C PHE A 397 -3.11 25.79 -2.24
N GLU A 398 -3.37 24.53 -2.55
CA GLU A 398 -2.46 23.67 -3.28
C GLU A 398 -3.16 23.12 -4.52
N LEU A 399 -2.65 23.47 -5.69
CA LEU A 399 -3.11 22.91 -6.94
C LEU A 399 -2.09 21.86 -7.37
N ASN A 400 -2.41 20.62 -7.04
CA ASN A 400 -1.61 19.48 -7.43
C ASN A 400 -1.94 19.17 -8.89
N GLY A 401 -0.95 19.29 -9.76
CA GLY A 401 -1.05 18.72 -11.10
C GLY A 401 -1.17 17.19 -11.04
N TYR A 402 -1.03 16.54 -12.18
CA TYR A 402 -0.63 15.14 -12.11
C TYR A 402 0.70 15.02 -11.38
N ASN A 403 0.87 13.93 -10.61
CA ASN A 403 2.22 13.50 -10.26
C ASN A 403 2.87 13.06 -11.58
N CYS A 404 3.62 13.97 -12.19
CA CYS A 404 4.13 13.80 -13.54
C CYS A 404 5.39 12.94 -13.47
N LEU A 405 5.28 11.73 -13.99
CA LEU A 405 6.37 10.76 -14.02
C LEU A 405 6.89 10.66 -15.46
N ALA A 406 8.20 10.78 -15.63
CA ALA A 406 8.83 10.41 -16.90
C ALA A 406 9.32 8.96 -16.79
N LEU A 407 8.97 8.12 -17.76
CA LEU A 407 9.49 6.75 -17.85
C LEU A 407 10.50 6.64 -19.00
N PHE A 408 11.73 6.29 -18.68
CA PHE A 408 12.80 6.05 -19.64
C PHE A 408 12.83 4.58 -20.00
N VAL A 409 12.27 4.25 -21.15
CA VAL A 409 12.15 2.90 -21.67
C VAL A 409 13.49 2.47 -22.25
N CYS A 410 14.15 1.52 -21.59
CA CYS A 410 15.51 1.07 -21.88
C CYS A 410 15.58 -0.30 -22.57
N ASP A 411 14.44 -0.89 -22.93
CA ASP A 411 14.33 -2.14 -23.69
C ASP A 411 12.89 -2.35 -24.18
N THR A 412 12.64 -3.45 -24.88
CA THR A 412 11.30 -3.97 -25.19
C THR A 412 11.14 -5.37 -24.59
N PRO A 413 10.00 -5.70 -23.97
CA PRO A 413 9.74 -7.05 -23.47
C PRO A 413 9.77 -8.09 -24.59
N MET A 414 9.93 -9.36 -24.22
CA MET A 414 9.82 -10.47 -25.16
C MET A 414 8.45 -10.46 -25.86
N PRO A 415 8.36 -10.86 -27.14
CA PRO A 415 7.10 -10.85 -27.90
C PRO A 415 5.93 -11.49 -27.15
N GLU A 416 6.14 -12.65 -26.52
CA GLU A 416 5.12 -13.38 -25.78
C GLU A 416 4.63 -12.62 -24.53
N VAL A 417 5.54 -11.89 -23.88
CA VAL A 417 5.21 -11.03 -22.74
C VAL A 417 4.46 -9.79 -23.22
N LYS A 418 4.94 -9.16 -24.29
CA LYS A 418 4.35 -7.94 -24.87
C LYS A 418 2.94 -8.19 -25.41
N GLU A 419 2.72 -9.33 -26.06
CA GLU A 419 1.40 -9.73 -26.57
C GLU A 419 0.38 -9.89 -25.44
N LYS A 420 0.79 -10.45 -24.30
CA LYS A 420 -0.12 -10.77 -23.18
C LYS A 420 -0.30 -9.63 -22.18
N TYR A 421 0.75 -8.86 -21.91
CA TYR A 421 0.79 -7.87 -20.82
C TYR A 421 1.12 -6.44 -21.27
N GLY A 422 1.34 -6.23 -22.56
CA GLY A 422 1.76 -4.95 -23.12
C GLY A 422 3.26 -4.67 -22.97
N ASP A 423 3.67 -3.50 -23.44
CA ASP A 423 5.05 -3.03 -23.36
C ASP A 423 5.36 -2.43 -21.96
N TYR A 424 6.61 -2.05 -21.69
CA TYR A 424 7.01 -1.47 -20.39
C TYR A 424 6.16 -0.25 -19.97
N PRO A 425 5.81 0.71 -20.85
CA PRO A 425 4.85 1.75 -20.52
C PRO A 425 3.57 1.24 -19.85
N VAL A 426 2.97 0.18 -20.39
CA VAL A 426 1.74 -0.44 -19.87
C VAL A 426 1.98 -1.12 -18.52
N MET A 427 3.07 -1.89 -18.39
CA MET A 427 3.40 -2.59 -17.15
C MET A 427 3.64 -1.63 -15.99
N PHE A 428 4.46 -0.60 -16.22
CA PHE A 428 4.79 0.42 -15.23
C PHE A 428 3.56 1.24 -14.87
N SER A 429 2.79 1.74 -15.86
CA SER A 429 1.58 2.52 -15.58
C SER A 429 0.54 1.70 -14.81
N THR A 430 0.48 0.39 -15.02
CA THR A 430 -0.43 -0.51 -14.30
C THR A 430 -0.04 -0.64 -12.83
N VAL A 431 1.20 -1.06 -12.53
CA VAL A 431 1.61 -1.30 -11.13
C VAL A 431 1.66 -0.01 -10.30
N PHE A 432 2.19 1.08 -10.88
CA PHE A 432 2.19 2.38 -10.22
C PHE A 432 0.79 3.00 -10.16
N GLY A 433 -0.09 2.72 -11.13
CA GLY A 433 -1.48 3.14 -11.08
C GLY A 433 -2.23 2.52 -9.91
N LEU A 434 -2.05 1.22 -9.67
CA LEU A 434 -2.59 0.54 -8.49
C LEU A 434 -2.04 1.11 -7.18
N ALA A 435 -0.73 1.33 -7.11
CA ALA A 435 -0.10 1.97 -5.95
C ALA A 435 -0.63 3.40 -5.72
N ALA A 436 -0.81 4.18 -6.78
CA ALA A 436 -1.36 5.52 -6.71
C ALA A 436 -2.82 5.51 -6.23
N THR A 437 -3.64 4.57 -6.69
CA THR A 437 -5.02 4.40 -6.19
C THR A 437 -5.04 4.16 -4.68
N ASN A 438 -4.15 3.30 -4.15
CA ASN A 438 -4.05 3.05 -2.71
C ASN A 438 -3.64 4.30 -1.89
N LEU A 439 -2.93 5.24 -2.52
CA LEU A 439 -2.50 6.50 -1.92
C LEU A 439 -3.45 7.67 -2.21
N GLY A 440 -4.52 7.46 -2.99
CA GLY A 440 -5.43 8.54 -3.42
C GLY A 440 -4.78 9.53 -4.39
N LEU A 441 -3.85 9.06 -5.23
CA LEU A 441 -3.09 9.87 -6.19
C LEU A 441 -3.54 9.61 -7.63
N THR A 442 -3.38 10.62 -8.47
CA THR A 442 -3.45 10.49 -9.94
C THR A 442 -2.07 10.73 -10.54
N LEU A 443 -1.64 9.85 -11.45
CA LEU A 443 -0.34 9.92 -12.13
C LEU A 443 -0.55 10.34 -13.60
N SER A 444 0.37 11.16 -14.14
CA SER A 444 0.56 11.34 -15.59
C SER A 444 1.92 10.79 -15.98
N TRP A 445 2.02 10.32 -17.22
CA TRP A 445 3.20 9.67 -17.74
C TRP A 445 3.62 10.29 -19.07
N ASP A 446 4.89 10.69 -19.15
CA ASP A 446 5.58 10.85 -20.42
C ASP A 446 6.53 9.66 -20.61
N PHE A 447 6.46 9.02 -21.76
CA PHE A 447 7.30 7.87 -22.11
C PHE A 447 8.40 8.32 -23.09
N PHE A 448 9.64 7.97 -22.78
CA PHE A 448 10.80 8.30 -23.60
C PHE A 448 11.49 7.02 -24.05
N ASP A 449 11.59 6.82 -25.36
CA ASP A 449 12.43 5.77 -25.93
C ASP A 449 13.89 6.22 -25.90
N VAL A 450 14.62 5.67 -24.94
CA VAL A 450 16.02 6.02 -24.69
C VAL A 450 16.99 5.21 -25.55
N VAL A 451 16.54 4.10 -26.13
CA VAL A 451 17.41 3.17 -26.86
C VAL A 451 17.48 3.54 -28.32
N ASP A 452 16.34 3.53 -29.02
CA ASP A 452 16.31 3.67 -30.47
C ASP A 452 16.17 5.14 -30.87
N ALA A 453 15.18 5.85 -30.30
CA ALA A 453 14.97 7.28 -30.55
C ALA A 453 15.94 8.19 -29.76
N GLN A 454 16.49 7.69 -28.64
CA GLN A 454 17.33 8.45 -27.70
C GLN A 454 16.70 9.79 -27.27
N GLU A 455 15.41 9.75 -26.97
CA GLU A 455 14.61 10.89 -26.54
C GLU A 455 14.73 11.10 -25.03
N TYR A 456 14.72 12.36 -24.62
CA TYR A 456 14.79 12.78 -23.22
C TYR A 456 14.00 14.08 -23.03
N PRO A 457 13.52 14.36 -21.80
CA PRO A 457 13.10 15.69 -21.41
C PRO A 457 14.14 16.75 -21.73
N SER A 458 13.70 17.95 -22.11
CA SER A 458 14.63 19.07 -22.24
C SER A 458 15.18 19.48 -20.87
N VAL A 459 16.36 20.10 -20.84
CA VAL A 459 16.91 20.69 -19.61
C VAL A 459 15.94 21.70 -18.98
N GLU A 460 15.17 22.38 -19.82
CA GLU A 460 14.18 23.35 -19.39
C GLU A 460 12.98 22.68 -18.72
N ASP A 461 12.52 21.52 -19.21
CA ASP A 461 11.50 20.71 -18.54
C ASP A 461 11.96 20.27 -17.15
N ILE A 462 13.23 19.89 -17.00
CA ILE A 462 13.81 19.51 -15.71
C ILE A 462 13.89 20.72 -14.76
N LYS A 463 14.38 21.87 -15.23
CA LYS A 463 14.50 23.09 -14.43
C LYS A 463 13.14 23.62 -13.97
N ASN A 464 12.15 23.58 -14.86
CA ASN A 464 10.78 24.00 -14.56
C ASN A 464 10.00 22.97 -13.74
N ARG A 465 10.67 21.91 -13.25
CA ARG A 465 10.07 20.85 -12.43
C ARG A 465 8.83 20.25 -13.09
N LYS A 466 8.89 20.02 -14.42
CA LYS A 466 7.80 19.37 -15.16
C LYS A 466 7.47 18.00 -14.59
N TYR A 467 8.50 17.27 -14.13
CA TYR A 467 8.39 15.94 -13.55
C TYR A 467 8.71 15.95 -12.07
N ASP A 468 7.96 15.18 -11.30
CA ASP A 468 8.25 14.93 -9.88
C ASP A 468 9.25 13.77 -9.75
N ALA A 469 9.21 12.81 -10.67
CA ALA A 469 10.22 11.77 -10.78
C ALA A 469 10.49 11.31 -12.21
N ILE A 470 11.70 10.80 -12.42
CA ILE A 470 12.12 10.06 -13.60
C ILE A 470 12.38 8.61 -13.18
N ILE A 471 11.73 7.67 -13.85
CA ILE A 471 11.84 6.24 -13.62
C ILE A 471 12.60 5.62 -14.79
N ILE A 472 13.64 4.85 -14.50
CA ILE A 472 14.49 4.21 -15.51
C ILE A 472 14.26 2.70 -15.44
N THR A 473 13.79 2.11 -16.54
CA THR A 473 13.39 0.70 -16.60
C THR A 473 14.57 -0.27 -16.54
N GLY A 474 14.25 -1.55 -16.37
CA GLY A 474 15.17 -2.64 -16.66
C GLY A 474 15.53 -2.72 -18.14
N SER A 475 16.54 -3.56 -18.45
CA SER A 475 17.00 -3.81 -19.81
C SER A 475 17.77 -5.12 -19.92
N LYS A 476 17.77 -5.75 -21.10
CA LYS A 476 18.66 -6.88 -21.44
C LYS A 476 20.12 -6.46 -21.68
N TYR A 477 20.39 -5.17 -21.89
CA TYR A 477 21.73 -4.65 -22.12
C TYR A 477 22.54 -4.56 -20.81
N ASN A 478 23.86 -4.55 -20.91
CA ASN A 478 24.71 -4.41 -19.72
C ASN A 478 24.93 -2.92 -19.40
N ALA A 479 24.59 -2.48 -18.19
CA ALA A 479 24.71 -1.06 -17.78
C ALA A 479 26.16 -0.53 -17.75
N HIS A 480 27.15 -1.42 -17.76
CA HIS A 480 28.57 -1.10 -17.73
C HIS A 480 29.21 -1.02 -19.12
N ASP A 481 28.48 -1.34 -20.19
CA ASP A 481 29.01 -1.20 -21.55
C ASP A 481 29.11 0.29 -21.96
N ASP A 482 30.07 0.60 -22.82
CA ASP A 482 30.31 1.95 -23.37
C ASP A 482 29.60 2.16 -24.72
N VAL A 483 28.33 1.72 -24.80
CA VAL A 483 27.50 1.93 -26.00
C VAL A 483 26.94 3.35 -25.97
N PRO A 484 26.87 4.08 -27.12
CA PRO A 484 26.54 5.51 -27.14
C PRO A 484 25.26 5.92 -26.39
N TRP A 485 24.16 5.17 -26.53
CA TRP A 485 22.90 5.50 -25.84
C TRP A 485 23.00 5.29 -24.31
N ILE A 486 23.78 4.31 -23.86
CA ILE A 486 24.04 4.05 -22.43
C ILE A 486 24.86 5.21 -21.85
N LEU A 487 25.91 5.63 -22.56
CA LEU A 487 26.73 6.79 -22.16
C LEU A 487 25.88 8.06 -22.08
N LYS A 488 25.01 8.29 -23.07
CA LYS A 488 24.08 9.43 -23.09
C LYS A 488 23.11 9.38 -21.91
N LEU A 489 22.56 8.21 -21.59
CA LEU A 489 21.69 8.03 -20.42
C LEU A 489 22.44 8.29 -19.11
N VAL A 490 23.67 7.77 -18.95
CA VAL A 490 24.53 8.01 -17.79
C VAL A 490 24.81 9.50 -17.61
N ASP A 491 25.13 10.22 -18.68
CA ASP A 491 25.38 11.66 -18.64
C ASP A 491 24.11 12.48 -18.38
N PHE A 492 22.96 12.05 -18.89
CA PHE A 492 21.68 12.66 -18.56
C PHE A 492 21.36 12.52 -17.05
N VAL A 493 21.56 11.33 -16.48
CA VAL A 493 21.36 11.10 -15.03
C VAL A 493 22.29 12.01 -14.21
N LYS A 494 23.57 12.11 -14.57
CA LYS A 494 24.51 13.07 -13.91
C LYS A 494 24.00 14.50 -14.00
N THR A 495 23.48 14.88 -15.16
CA THR A 495 22.96 16.23 -15.43
C THR A 495 21.77 16.55 -14.55
N VAL A 496 20.75 15.68 -14.48
CA VAL A 496 19.59 15.88 -13.59
C VAL A 496 20.02 16.00 -12.13
N ARG A 497 20.92 15.12 -11.68
CA ARG A 497 21.46 15.15 -10.32
C ARG A 497 22.18 16.44 -9.95
N GLY A 498 22.93 17.01 -10.90
CA GLY A 498 23.64 18.28 -10.69
C GLY A 498 22.76 19.52 -10.83
N LEU A 499 21.64 19.43 -11.56
CA LEU A 499 20.80 20.59 -11.89
C LEU A 499 19.73 20.91 -10.84
N THR A 500 19.21 19.90 -10.14
CA THR A 500 18.04 20.05 -9.28
C THR A 500 18.03 18.99 -8.18
N GLU A 501 17.53 19.35 -7.00
CA GLU A 501 17.23 18.40 -5.91
C GLU A 501 15.76 17.94 -5.92
N TYR A 502 14.94 18.58 -6.77
CA TYR A 502 13.48 18.45 -6.74
C TYR A 502 12.96 17.23 -7.51
N VAL A 503 13.60 16.91 -8.64
CA VAL A 503 13.24 15.75 -9.47
C VAL A 503 13.88 14.50 -8.88
N ARG A 504 13.04 13.54 -8.47
CA ARG A 504 13.49 12.25 -7.94
C ARG A 504 13.88 11.28 -9.05
N LEU A 505 14.83 10.41 -8.77
CA LEU A 505 15.30 9.37 -9.69
C LEU A 505 14.99 7.99 -9.12
N ILE A 506 14.30 7.17 -9.90
CA ILE A 506 13.95 5.79 -9.54
C ILE A 506 14.56 4.84 -10.57
N GLY A 507 15.41 3.91 -10.10
CA GLY A 507 16.08 2.95 -10.97
C GLY A 507 15.63 1.52 -10.73
N ILE A 508 15.19 0.82 -11.78
CA ILE A 508 14.78 -0.58 -11.74
C ILE A 508 15.78 -1.44 -12.52
N CYS A 509 16.36 -2.47 -11.90
CA CYS A 509 17.30 -3.42 -12.50
C CYS A 509 18.47 -2.72 -13.25
N PHE A 510 18.44 -2.65 -14.59
CA PHE A 510 19.39 -1.87 -15.38
C PHE A 510 19.43 -0.39 -14.95
N GLY A 511 18.29 0.24 -14.70
CA GLY A 511 18.20 1.61 -14.20
C GLY A 511 18.86 1.80 -12.83
N HIS A 512 18.77 0.80 -11.95
CA HIS A 512 19.48 0.79 -10.66
C HIS A 512 21.00 0.85 -10.88
N GLN A 513 21.50 0.07 -11.83
CA GLN A 513 22.92 0.02 -12.17
C GLN A 513 23.41 1.29 -12.87
N VAL A 514 22.60 1.87 -13.77
CA VAL A 514 22.90 3.15 -14.44
C VAL A 514 23.00 4.28 -13.44
N ILE A 515 22.05 4.40 -12.50
CA ILE A 515 22.10 5.42 -11.44
C ILE A 515 23.34 5.22 -10.58
N ALA A 516 23.69 3.99 -10.23
CA ALA A 516 24.93 3.70 -9.50
C ALA A 516 26.16 4.19 -10.27
N ARG A 517 26.28 3.80 -11.55
CA ARG A 517 27.39 4.17 -12.44
C ARG A 517 27.50 5.69 -12.62
N ALA A 518 26.39 6.37 -12.90
CA ALA A 518 26.33 7.82 -13.05
C ALA A 518 26.80 8.56 -11.78
N SER A 519 26.59 7.96 -10.62
CA SER A 519 26.92 8.53 -9.32
C SER A 519 28.31 8.17 -8.81
N GLY A 520 29.13 7.46 -9.61
CA GLY A 520 30.50 7.06 -9.26
C GLY A 520 30.62 5.68 -8.61
N GLY A 521 29.58 4.86 -8.66
CA GLY A 521 29.63 3.43 -8.30
C GLY A 521 30.21 2.57 -9.42
N THR A 522 30.31 1.27 -9.17
CA THR A 522 30.81 0.29 -10.17
C THR A 522 29.79 -0.83 -10.32
N THR A 523 29.49 -1.21 -11.57
CA THR A 523 28.56 -2.29 -11.91
C THR A 523 29.25 -3.30 -12.82
N GLY A 524 28.75 -4.53 -12.84
CA GLY A 524 29.35 -5.59 -13.62
C GLY A 524 28.66 -6.93 -13.44
N ARG A 525 29.18 -7.94 -14.14
CA ARG A 525 28.69 -9.31 -14.07
C ARG A 525 28.86 -9.88 -12.66
N ASN A 526 27.79 -10.44 -12.13
CA ASN A 526 27.80 -11.07 -10.82
C ASN A 526 28.54 -12.42 -10.89
N PRO A 527 29.65 -12.60 -10.16
CA PRO A 527 30.39 -13.87 -10.15
C PRO A 527 29.58 -15.03 -9.55
N ASN A 528 28.53 -14.74 -8.78
CA ASN A 528 27.62 -15.75 -8.22
C ASN A 528 26.52 -16.17 -9.20
N GLY A 529 26.48 -15.57 -10.39
CA GLY A 529 25.58 -15.97 -11.47
C GLY A 529 24.22 -15.28 -11.45
N TRP A 530 23.22 -16.00 -11.95
CA TRP A 530 21.86 -15.50 -12.16
C TRP A 530 21.04 -15.47 -10.87
N GLU A 531 20.23 -14.44 -10.73
CA GLU A 531 19.16 -14.35 -9.74
C GLU A 531 17.83 -14.10 -10.47
N VAL A 532 16.95 -15.11 -10.44
CA VAL A 532 15.73 -15.15 -11.27
C VAL A 532 14.52 -15.65 -10.48
N GLY A 533 13.35 -15.10 -10.78
CA GLY A 533 12.07 -15.49 -10.17
C GLY A 533 11.83 -14.85 -8.81
N TYR A 534 11.05 -15.53 -7.96
CA TYR A 534 10.74 -15.07 -6.61
C TYR A 534 11.96 -15.23 -5.69
N VAL A 535 12.45 -14.12 -5.12
CA VAL A 535 13.57 -14.11 -4.17
C VAL A 535 13.24 -13.23 -2.97
N GLU A 536 13.45 -13.76 -1.77
CA GLU A 536 13.36 -12.98 -0.53
C GLU A 536 14.65 -12.19 -0.33
N THR A 537 14.57 -10.87 -0.50
CA THR A 537 15.71 -9.96 -0.35
C THR A 537 15.76 -9.43 1.07
N GLN A 538 16.85 -9.60 1.80
CA GLN A 538 16.99 -9.16 3.20
C GLN A 538 16.99 -7.63 3.30
N LEU A 539 16.13 -7.08 4.16
CA LEU A 539 16.15 -5.64 4.48
C LEU A 539 17.22 -5.35 5.53
N THR A 540 18.04 -4.35 5.26
CA THR A 540 18.96 -3.76 6.25
C THR A 540 18.16 -3.00 7.32
N PRO A 541 18.74 -2.65 8.48
CA PRO A 541 18.08 -1.78 9.45
C PRO A 541 17.60 -0.46 8.83
N LEU A 542 18.43 0.14 7.95
CA LEU A 542 18.07 1.33 7.20
C LEU A 542 16.91 1.08 6.21
N GLY A 543 16.90 -0.08 5.56
CA GLY A 543 15.80 -0.49 4.68
C GLY A 543 14.47 -0.56 5.42
N LYS A 544 14.47 -1.14 6.62
CA LYS A 544 13.28 -1.21 7.48
C LYS A 544 12.80 0.15 7.93
N GLU A 545 13.72 1.01 8.36
CA GLU A 545 13.42 2.39 8.74
C GLU A 545 12.86 3.17 7.55
N PHE A 546 13.53 3.12 6.40
CA PHE A 546 13.15 3.87 5.20
C PHE A 546 11.78 3.44 4.66
N PHE A 547 11.54 2.13 4.57
CA PHE A 547 10.25 1.61 4.09
C PHE A 547 9.16 1.61 5.17
N ASP A 548 9.49 2.02 6.40
CA ASP A 548 8.61 1.99 7.57
C ASP A 548 7.96 0.61 7.72
N THR A 549 8.81 -0.42 7.91
CA THR A 549 8.36 -1.80 7.99
C THR A 549 9.22 -2.66 8.91
N ASP A 550 8.58 -3.52 9.69
CA ASP A 550 9.26 -4.54 10.50
C ASP A 550 9.61 -5.81 9.71
N LYS A 551 9.18 -5.90 8.45
CA LYS A 551 9.42 -7.05 7.60
C LYS A 551 10.92 -7.33 7.48
N PRO A 552 11.36 -8.59 7.61
CA PRO A 552 12.77 -8.93 7.44
C PRO A 552 13.22 -9.00 5.98
N PHE A 553 12.27 -9.15 5.05
CA PHE A 553 12.55 -9.32 3.63
C PHE A 553 11.62 -8.48 2.78
N LEU A 554 12.14 -8.02 1.64
CA LEU A 554 11.40 -7.51 0.49
C LEU A 554 11.19 -8.66 -0.52
N ARG A 555 9.96 -8.85 -0.98
CA ARG A 555 9.59 -9.89 -1.95
C ARG A 555 9.24 -9.29 -3.31
N VAL A 556 10.20 -9.33 -4.22
CA VAL A 556 10.07 -8.80 -5.58
C VAL A 556 10.73 -9.75 -6.58
N ASN A 557 10.24 -9.77 -7.81
CA ASN A 557 10.71 -10.69 -8.84
C ASN A 557 12.10 -10.26 -9.28
N GLN A 558 12.99 -11.22 -9.47
CA GLN A 558 14.35 -10.99 -9.94
C GLN A 558 14.48 -11.49 -11.37
N PHE A 559 15.27 -10.79 -12.18
CA PHE A 559 15.71 -11.30 -13.47
C PHE A 559 17.02 -10.63 -13.89
N HIS A 560 18.13 -10.98 -13.25
CA HIS A 560 19.41 -10.33 -13.51
C HIS A 560 20.61 -11.27 -13.32
N GLN A 561 21.70 -10.90 -13.98
CA GLN A 561 23.02 -11.51 -13.80
C GLN A 561 24.10 -10.44 -13.56
N ASP A 562 23.73 -9.16 -13.67
CA ASP A 562 24.60 -8.02 -13.36
C ASP A 562 24.16 -7.41 -12.04
N HIS A 563 25.12 -6.83 -11.32
CA HIS A 563 24.84 -6.15 -10.07
C HIS A 563 25.69 -4.89 -9.88
N VAL A 564 25.35 -4.08 -8.89
CA VAL A 564 26.24 -3.06 -8.36
C VAL A 564 27.30 -3.73 -7.49
N ILE A 565 28.56 -3.65 -7.92
CA ILE A 565 29.73 -4.20 -7.22
C ILE A 565 30.15 -3.26 -6.09
N LYS A 566 30.18 -1.96 -6.37
CA LYS A 566 30.60 -0.92 -5.42
C LYS A 566 29.54 0.18 -5.36
N LEU A 567 29.04 0.43 -4.14
CA LEU A 567 28.14 1.56 -3.90
C LEU A 567 28.78 2.90 -4.30
N PRO A 568 28.03 3.81 -4.92
CA PRO A 568 28.50 5.17 -5.15
C PRO A 568 28.68 5.94 -3.84
N PRO A 569 29.53 6.98 -3.81
CA PRO A 569 29.61 7.90 -2.67
C PRO A 569 28.24 8.50 -2.34
N GLY A 570 27.91 8.59 -1.04
CA GLY A 570 26.63 9.15 -0.58
C GLY A 570 25.43 8.24 -0.84
N PHE A 571 25.64 6.93 -1.09
CA PHE A 571 24.57 5.94 -1.13
C PHE A 571 24.70 4.93 -0.01
N ARG A 572 23.56 4.47 0.46
CA ARG A 572 23.44 3.39 1.44
C ARG A 572 22.53 2.30 0.91
N CYS A 573 22.87 1.06 1.26
CA CYS A 573 22.10 -0.11 0.87
C CYS A 573 20.86 -0.24 1.76
N LEU A 574 19.70 -0.47 1.13
CA LEU A 574 18.43 -0.74 1.80
C LEU A 574 18.16 -2.24 1.90
N ALA A 575 18.54 -3.02 0.87
CA ALA A 575 18.27 -4.45 0.81
C ALA A 575 19.37 -5.21 0.06
N PHE A 576 19.56 -6.49 0.38
CA PHE A 576 20.56 -7.37 -0.23
C PHE A 576 20.10 -8.83 -0.26
N THR A 577 20.66 -9.63 -1.17
CA THR A 577 20.54 -11.10 -1.13
C THR A 577 21.86 -11.70 -0.65
N GLU A 578 21.80 -12.47 0.42
CA GLU A 578 22.97 -13.11 1.01
C GLU A 578 23.68 -14.01 0.00
N HIS A 579 25.00 -13.90 -0.09
CA HIS A 579 25.86 -14.65 -1.03
C HIS A 579 25.56 -14.46 -2.53
N ASN A 580 24.76 -13.46 -2.93
CA ASN A 580 24.50 -13.20 -4.34
C ASN A 580 24.57 -11.70 -4.69
N THR A 581 23.62 -10.91 -4.20
CA THR A 581 23.40 -9.51 -4.61
C THR A 581 23.57 -8.57 -3.42
N PRO A 582 24.79 -8.06 -3.14
CA PRO A 582 25.08 -7.30 -1.92
C PRO A 582 24.44 -5.90 -1.88
N HIS A 583 24.09 -5.34 -3.05
CA HIS A 583 23.56 -3.99 -3.19
C HIS A 583 22.24 -4.00 -3.96
N HIS A 584 21.30 -4.87 -3.57
CA HIS A 584 20.04 -5.05 -4.29
C HIS A 584 19.18 -3.76 -4.32
N SER A 585 19.12 -3.01 -3.22
CA SER A 585 18.42 -1.72 -3.18
C SER A 585 19.30 -0.68 -2.53
N MET A 586 19.23 0.57 -3.01
CA MET A 586 20.01 1.68 -2.44
C MET A 586 19.24 3.00 -2.48
N ILE A 587 19.57 3.87 -1.52
CA ILE A 587 19.08 5.25 -1.40
C ILE A 587 20.29 6.20 -1.35
N SER A 588 20.16 7.39 -1.94
CA SER A 588 21.15 8.45 -1.76
C SER A 588 20.87 9.29 -0.50
N ASP A 589 21.92 9.80 0.13
CA ASP A 589 21.82 10.58 1.38
C ASP A 589 21.10 11.92 1.19
N ASP A 590 21.21 12.51 -0.01
CA ASP A 590 20.45 13.69 -0.46
C ASP A 590 18.96 13.39 -0.73
N LYS A 591 18.53 12.13 -0.58
CA LYS A 591 17.19 11.63 -0.86
C LYS A 591 16.70 11.94 -2.28
N GLN A 592 17.59 12.12 -3.24
CA GLN A 592 17.21 12.31 -4.65
C GLN A 592 16.97 10.99 -5.39
N CYS A 593 17.71 9.94 -5.05
CA CYS A 593 17.70 8.67 -5.77
C CYS A 593 17.26 7.52 -4.87
N ILE A 594 16.31 6.71 -5.35
CA ILE A 594 16.00 5.38 -4.80
C ILE A 594 16.06 4.34 -5.92
N THR A 595 16.60 3.15 -5.65
CA THR A 595 16.73 2.14 -6.70
C THR A 595 16.59 0.72 -6.17
N VAL A 596 16.22 -0.20 -7.05
CA VAL A 596 16.02 -1.62 -6.76
C VAL A 596 16.46 -2.50 -7.93
N GLN A 597 17.09 -3.63 -7.64
CA GLN A 597 17.57 -4.59 -8.63
C GLN A 597 16.44 -5.51 -9.15
N GLY A 598 15.44 -5.79 -8.32
CA GLY A 598 14.23 -6.50 -8.70
C GLY A 598 13.24 -5.70 -9.54
N HIS A 599 12.22 -6.39 -10.03
CA HIS A 599 11.21 -5.94 -11.00
C HIS A 599 9.81 -5.93 -10.40
N PRO A 600 9.35 -4.82 -9.80
CA PRO A 600 7.96 -4.69 -9.34
C PRO A 600 6.96 -4.69 -10.50
N GLU A 601 7.38 -4.37 -11.73
CA GLU A 601 6.52 -4.39 -12.91
C GLU A 601 6.23 -5.81 -13.44
N PHE A 602 6.97 -6.81 -12.98
CA PHE A 602 6.78 -8.20 -13.41
C PHE A 602 5.83 -8.95 -12.48
N ASN A 603 4.71 -9.40 -13.03
CA ASN A 603 3.87 -10.40 -12.37
C ASN A 603 4.47 -11.82 -12.50
N LYS A 604 3.86 -12.77 -11.77
CA LYS A 604 4.27 -14.18 -11.73
C LYS A 604 4.34 -14.83 -13.12
N ASP A 605 3.39 -14.55 -13.99
CA ASP A 605 3.34 -15.15 -15.32
C ASP A 605 4.39 -14.55 -16.25
N THR A 606 4.62 -13.23 -16.18
CA THR A 606 5.68 -12.55 -16.94
C THR A 606 7.03 -13.16 -16.64
N VAL A 607 7.40 -13.27 -15.36
CA VAL A 607 8.70 -13.84 -14.99
C VAL A 607 8.80 -15.33 -15.34
N LYS A 608 7.69 -16.08 -15.26
CA LYS A 608 7.64 -17.49 -15.68
C LYS A 608 7.96 -17.64 -17.17
N ILE A 609 7.30 -16.86 -18.04
CA ILE A 609 7.54 -16.88 -19.49
C ILE A 609 9.01 -16.57 -19.78
N MET A 610 9.56 -15.54 -19.12
CA MET A 610 10.97 -15.17 -19.30
C MET A 610 11.94 -16.27 -18.89
N ILE A 611 11.69 -16.95 -17.76
CA ILE A 611 12.52 -18.06 -17.29
C ILE A 611 12.44 -19.23 -18.26
N GLU A 612 11.25 -19.65 -18.68
CA GLU A 612 11.05 -20.77 -19.61
C GLU A 612 11.78 -20.53 -20.94
N LYS A 613 11.61 -19.34 -21.53
CA LYS A 613 12.27 -18.99 -22.80
C LYS A 613 13.79 -18.91 -22.68
N ARG A 614 14.30 -18.29 -21.62
CA ARG A 614 15.77 -18.17 -21.43
C ARG A 614 16.41 -19.49 -21.03
N LYS A 615 15.65 -20.42 -20.44
CA LYS A 615 16.03 -21.81 -20.22
C LYS A 615 16.16 -22.55 -21.56
N GLU A 616 15.15 -22.45 -22.45
CA GLU A 616 15.16 -23.07 -23.78
C GLU A 616 16.34 -22.60 -24.63
N LEU A 617 16.68 -21.31 -24.53
CA LEU A 617 17.81 -20.70 -25.24
C LEU A 617 19.18 -20.98 -24.58
N GLY A 618 19.23 -21.67 -23.44
CA GLY A 618 20.48 -21.96 -22.72
C GLY A 618 21.16 -20.74 -22.09
N ILE A 619 20.44 -19.62 -21.93
CA ILE A 619 20.98 -18.37 -21.38
C ILE A 619 20.96 -18.40 -19.84
N VAL A 620 19.88 -18.91 -19.26
CA VAL A 620 19.79 -19.20 -17.82
C VAL A 620 20.10 -20.68 -17.63
N PRO A 621 21.05 -21.05 -16.75
CA PRO A 621 21.38 -22.45 -16.49
C PRO A 621 20.15 -23.26 -16.06
N LEU A 622 20.04 -24.51 -16.54
CA LEU A 622 18.89 -25.39 -16.31
C LEU A 622 18.51 -25.49 -14.82
N GLU A 623 19.50 -25.73 -13.95
CA GLU A 623 19.29 -25.87 -12.50
C GLU A 623 18.72 -24.59 -11.87
N VAL A 624 19.19 -23.42 -12.31
CA VAL A 624 18.72 -22.12 -11.83
C VAL A 624 17.29 -21.87 -12.28
N ALA A 625 16.99 -22.14 -13.56
CA ALA A 625 15.66 -21.98 -14.13
C ALA A 625 14.63 -22.92 -13.47
N ASP A 626 14.97 -24.19 -13.30
CA ASP A 626 14.07 -25.19 -12.70
C ASP A 626 13.75 -24.87 -11.23
N LYS A 627 14.77 -24.47 -10.46
CA LYS A 627 14.56 -24.01 -9.09
C LYS A 627 13.64 -22.79 -9.02
N ALA A 628 13.83 -21.81 -9.91
CA ALA A 628 13.01 -20.61 -9.93
C ALA A 628 11.55 -20.90 -10.33
N LEU A 629 11.33 -21.75 -11.34
CA LEU A 629 9.99 -22.19 -11.76
C LEU A 629 9.26 -22.94 -10.63
N GLU A 630 9.96 -23.77 -9.86
CA GLU A 630 9.37 -24.46 -8.72
C GLU A 630 9.01 -23.51 -7.57
N THR A 631 9.87 -22.52 -7.31
CA THR A 631 9.60 -21.48 -6.31
C THR A 631 8.37 -20.64 -6.68
N LEU A 632 8.19 -20.31 -7.97
CA LEU A 632 7.02 -19.58 -8.45
C LEU A 632 5.70 -20.33 -8.25
N LYS A 633 5.70 -21.67 -8.32
CA LYS A 633 4.51 -22.48 -8.04
C LYS A 633 4.08 -22.39 -6.58
N THR A 634 5.05 -22.37 -5.67
CA THR A 634 4.83 -22.51 -4.22
C THR A 634 4.68 -21.19 -3.46
N HIS A 635 5.32 -20.10 -3.92
CA HIS A 635 5.41 -18.84 -3.16
C HIS A 635 4.97 -17.58 -3.92
N GLY A 636 4.65 -17.68 -5.21
CA GLY A 636 4.40 -16.52 -6.09
C GLY A 636 3.09 -15.74 -5.86
N LEU A 637 2.40 -15.90 -4.73
CA LEU A 637 1.17 -15.18 -4.39
C LEU A 637 1.38 -14.03 -3.39
N ASN A 638 2.54 -13.96 -2.72
CA ASN A 638 2.84 -12.98 -1.66
C ASN A 638 3.85 -11.91 -2.12
N MET A 639 3.68 -11.39 -3.34
CA MET A 639 4.54 -10.35 -3.90
C MET A 639 4.24 -8.99 -3.26
N GLU A 640 5.26 -8.15 -3.18
CA GLU A 640 5.17 -6.81 -2.61
C GLU A 640 5.41 -5.73 -3.66
N ASP A 641 5.07 -6.02 -4.92
CA ASP A 641 5.19 -5.15 -6.09
C ASP A 641 4.43 -3.83 -5.92
N ILE A 642 3.11 -3.91 -5.65
CA ILE A 642 2.27 -2.72 -5.45
C ILE A 642 2.76 -1.93 -4.24
N TRP A 643 3.04 -2.61 -3.13
CA TRP A 643 3.54 -2.00 -1.90
C TRP A 643 4.89 -1.29 -2.12
N LEU A 644 5.81 -1.89 -2.87
CA LEU A 644 7.09 -1.26 -3.18
C LEU A 644 6.89 0.00 -4.05
N CYS A 645 5.98 -0.06 -5.03
CA CYS A 645 5.59 1.10 -5.81
C CYS A 645 4.92 2.20 -4.97
N GLU A 646 4.14 1.87 -3.94
CA GLU A 646 3.62 2.85 -2.98
C GLU A 646 4.77 3.55 -2.24
N LYS A 647 5.79 2.80 -1.80
CA LYS A 647 6.97 3.39 -1.15
C LYS A 647 7.77 4.29 -2.10
N PHE A 648 7.84 3.94 -3.37
CA PHE A 648 8.40 4.80 -4.40
C PHE A 648 7.60 6.09 -4.59
N LEU A 649 6.27 6.04 -4.65
CA LEU A 649 5.43 7.23 -4.74
C LEU A 649 5.53 8.09 -3.48
N GLN A 650 5.53 7.49 -2.28
CA GLN A 650 5.76 8.21 -1.02
C GLN A 650 7.11 8.93 -1.01
N PHE A 651 8.17 8.28 -1.51
CA PHE A 651 9.48 8.90 -1.68
C PHE A 651 9.45 10.12 -2.61
N VAL A 652 8.65 10.08 -3.67
CA VAL A 652 8.43 11.22 -4.58
C VAL A 652 7.69 12.36 -3.85
N LEU A 653 6.66 12.04 -3.07
CA LEU A 653 5.83 13.01 -2.36
C LEU A 653 6.51 13.69 -1.17
N CYS A 654 7.49 13.06 -0.51
CA CYS A 654 8.21 13.65 0.61
C CYS A 654 9.05 14.92 0.25
N ASN A 655 8.95 15.42 -0.98
CA ASN A 655 9.56 16.66 -1.46
C ASN A 655 8.56 17.82 -1.64
N GLN A 656 7.29 17.61 -1.30
CA GLN A 656 6.25 18.64 -1.32
C GLN A 656 6.15 19.35 0.02
#